data_AF-A0A7X7KX14-F1
#
_entry.id   AF-A0A7X7KX14-F1
#
_cell.length_a   1.000
_cell.length_b   1.000
_cell.length_c   1.000
_cell.angle_alpha   90.00
_cell.angle_beta   90.00
_cell.angle_gamma   90.00
#
_symmetry.space_group_name_H-M   'P 1'
#
loop_
_entity.id
_entity.type
_entity.pdbx_description
1 polymer ?
#
loop_
_entity_poly.entity_id
_entity_poly.type
_entity_poly.pdbx_seq_one_letter_code
_entity_poly.pdbx_strand_id
1 'polypeptide(L)'
;MSGSDRSPAGAPRPRARPSRVQARRRILALALLACATAGRADVPAGTVMLIPPLPHAAADIACGDAAGPPQLEAGVIHLPAAFTPGRDRAYWDLPIPKLPSGATTLLIDLACSNPGAVRAVSLHLSAGAGWYSAEAAAPATTNRQTLVFPRGGFAAVDSPAAWHRARSLRLSLWKRADQPVTATLHGVAARRDTVAIVRGGDATAPGEEAFARRMADRANALLMRAGIPCTVIDDTLDGDLNAFRLLLLPWSPAPDKRRCQRLVRFVRDGGKLLVFYNASSPLAEALGLTVDAWQGAPAELAWTGWTNAPAAAALPPLLVPHRTTNLLPPRPVPGNPREARTLAVWTDASGRATDLPACIVSTRGAWFAHVPPLATASAGDFMRQVVFRLLPDAGAAWAAAAARSVAASPLADAQAQAQFESRLVEALAANAPDRVARLAADHRAARAAARLAAVPPTTGEIRAVWETGGHRRHQLTPLFAALATRGINTVFYHMQSGGRSHLMSDDNPLLPNEAEVLEAARRHRVDVHAWITCWSLDSIPPAERETLAAAGRLMRDANGNALPWLCPSHPVNQERVIEGAIALARAGLPGIHLDYIRYTEAGCYAAATRTAFEAEQGAPVADWPAAVLPGGPLAETFGRFRQQENARVVARLASAVRAVNPRIILSAAVFPDPATARALGQEWSAWLRDVSIDFVCPMAYTENLATFSAWLDACLQTEPDVASRIVAGLGTGADESQLDSLGVAEQIAAVRARRLRGFACFAVDSELLGRTLPPLPLTTQPP
;
A
#
# COMPACT_ATOMS: atom_id res chain seq x y z
N MET A 1 -37.12 -73.69 -23.53
CA MET A 1 -36.96 -74.23 -22.17
C MET A 1 -36.38 -73.14 -21.29
N SER A 2 -36.90 -73.06 -20.07
CA SER A 2 -36.70 -72.05 -19.04
C SER A 2 -35.24 -71.68 -18.73
N GLY A 3 -34.97 -70.38 -18.58
CA GLY A 3 -33.76 -69.85 -17.94
C GLY A 3 -34.07 -68.48 -17.34
N SER A 4 -34.26 -68.46 -16.02
CA SER A 4 -34.60 -67.29 -15.22
C SER A 4 -33.37 -66.41 -14.99
N ASP A 5 -33.38 -65.19 -15.53
CA ASP A 5 -32.41 -64.15 -15.18
C ASP A 5 -33.04 -63.19 -14.16
N ARG A 6 -32.62 -63.29 -12.89
CA ARG A 6 -32.93 -62.31 -11.84
C ARG A 6 -31.63 -61.64 -11.41
N SER A 7 -31.37 -60.46 -11.96
CA SER A 7 -30.45 -59.47 -11.39
C SER A 7 -31.01 -58.94 -10.07
N PRO A 8 -30.24 -58.85 -8.97
CA PRO A 8 -30.73 -58.24 -7.74
C PRO A 8 -30.67 -56.71 -7.85
N ALA A 9 -31.79 -56.08 -7.49
CA ALA A 9 -31.93 -54.64 -7.36
C ALA A 9 -30.86 -54.06 -6.39
N GLY A 10 -30.24 -52.96 -6.82
CA GLY A 10 -29.25 -52.23 -6.02
C GLY A 10 -29.84 -51.73 -4.70
N ALA A 11 -29.19 -52.10 -3.60
CA ALA A 11 -29.47 -51.55 -2.28
C ALA A 11 -29.13 -50.04 -2.27
N PRO A 12 -29.96 -49.19 -1.64
CA PRO A 12 -29.64 -47.78 -1.48
C PRO A 12 -28.44 -47.63 -0.55
N ARG A 13 -27.37 -46.99 -1.02
CA ARG A 13 -26.23 -46.61 -0.16
C ARG A 13 -26.76 -45.78 1.01
N PRO A 14 -26.42 -46.11 2.28
CA PRO A 14 -26.86 -45.31 3.40
C PRO A 14 -26.21 -43.92 3.30
N ARG A 15 -27.02 -42.86 3.28
CA ARG A 15 -26.53 -41.50 3.53
C ARG A 15 -25.88 -41.53 4.92
N ALA A 16 -24.55 -41.46 4.97
CA ALA A 16 -23.80 -41.44 6.21
C ALA A 16 -24.32 -40.28 7.07
N ARG A 17 -24.92 -40.60 8.22
CA ARG A 17 -25.31 -39.59 9.20
C ARG A 17 -24.04 -38.93 9.73
N PRO A 18 -23.93 -37.60 9.73
CA PRO A 18 -22.74 -36.92 10.24
C PRO A 18 -22.49 -37.29 11.71
N SER A 19 -21.22 -37.44 12.09
CA SER A 19 -20.86 -37.78 13.47
C SER A 19 -21.29 -36.67 14.45
N ARG A 20 -21.51 -37.01 15.74
CA ARG A 20 -21.87 -36.01 16.77
C ARG A 20 -20.88 -34.83 16.84
N VAL A 21 -19.61 -35.07 16.54
CA VAL A 21 -18.56 -34.04 16.48
C VAL A 21 -18.76 -33.12 15.27
N GLN A 22 -19.08 -33.67 14.10
CA GLN A 22 -19.36 -32.88 12.90
C GLN A 22 -20.64 -32.04 13.06
N ALA A 23 -21.68 -32.58 13.69
CA ALA A 23 -22.90 -31.84 13.98
C ALA A 23 -22.64 -30.65 14.92
N ARG A 24 -21.87 -30.84 16.00
CA ARG A 24 -21.48 -29.75 16.92
C ARG A 24 -20.67 -28.65 16.21
N ARG A 25 -19.70 -29.02 15.37
CA ARG A 25 -18.90 -28.05 14.60
C ARG A 25 -19.75 -27.25 13.62
N ARG A 26 -20.74 -27.87 12.98
CA ARG A 26 -21.69 -27.17 12.10
C ARG A 26 -22.59 -26.20 12.86
N ILE A 27 -23.09 -26.58 14.03
CA ILE A 27 -23.89 -25.68 14.89
C ILE A 27 -23.05 -24.47 15.31
N LEU A 28 -21.79 -24.68 15.70
CA LEU A 28 -20.87 -23.58 16.05
C LEU A 28 -20.59 -22.66 14.84
N ALA A 29 -20.41 -23.22 13.65
CA ALA A 29 -20.21 -22.45 12.42
C ALA A 29 -21.45 -21.62 12.04
N LEU A 30 -22.66 -22.17 12.20
CA LEU A 30 -23.93 -21.45 12.03
C LEU A 30 -24.06 -20.30 13.04
N ALA A 31 -23.73 -20.54 14.30
CA ALA A 31 -23.72 -19.49 15.33
C ALA A 31 -22.73 -18.37 15.00
N LEU A 32 -21.52 -18.71 14.53
CA LEU A 32 -20.51 -17.74 14.10
C LEU A 32 -20.99 -16.86 12.93
N LEU A 33 -21.77 -17.40 12.00
CA LEU A 33 -22.35 -16.65 10.89
C LEU A 33 -23.53 -15.78 11.36
N ALA A 34 -24.40 -16.29 12.23
CA ALA A 34 -25.51 -15.53 12.80
C ALA A 34 -25.05 -14.35 13.68
N CYS A 35 -23.91 -14.47 14.37
CA CYS A 35 -23.30 -13.35 15.08
C CYS A 35 -22.78 -12.26 14.11
N ALA A 36 -22.36 -12.62 12.90
CA ALA A 36 -21.91 -11.66 11.89
C ALA A 36 -23.06 -10.79 11.34
N THR A 37 -24.28 -11.33 11.29
CA THR A 37 -25.48 -10.59 10.88
C THR A 37 -26.11 -9.78 12.03
N ALA A 38 -25.82 -10.14 13.28
CA ALA A 38 -26.36 -9.48 14.48
C ALA A 38 -25.55 -8.28 14.99
N GLY A 39 -24.55 -7.79 14.24
CA GLY A 39 -23.85 -6.54 14.56
C GLY A 39 -23.07 -6.51 15.88
N ARG A 40 -22.82 -7.64 16.55
CA ARG A 40 -21.93 -7.72 17.72
C ARG A 40 -20.53 -8.09 17.24
N ALA A 41 -19.58 -7.15 17.35
CA ALA A 41 -18.16 -7.45 17.17
C ALA A 41 -17.70 -8.37 18.30
N ASP A 42 -17.56 -9.67 18.02
CA ASP A 42 -16.94 -10.60 18.96
C ASP A 42 -15.47 -10.24 19.18
N VAL A 43 -15.13 -10.13 20.46
CA VAL A 43 -13.87 -9.66 21.00
C VAL A 43 -12.73 -10.63 20.61
N PRO A 44 -11.67 -10.19 19.90
CA PRO A 44 -10.59 -11.08 19.48
C PRO A 44 -9.91 -11.78 20.68
N ALA A 45 -9.35 -12.97 20.49
CA ALA A 45 -8.65 -13.68 21.56
C ALA A 45 -7.56 -12.78 22.20
N GLY A 46 -7.47 -12.80 23.53
CA GLY A 46 -6.55 -11.92 24.28
C GLY A 46 -6.96 -10.45 24.32
N THR A 47 -8.23 -10.13 24.02
CA THR A 47 -8.77 -8.77 24.07
C THR A 47 -9.67 -8.58 25.29
N VAL A 48 -9.55 -7.43 25.94
CA VAL A 48 -10.34 -6.98 27.08
C VAL A 48 -11.14 -5.76 26.65
N MET A 49 -12.47 -5.79 26.81
CA MET A 49 -13.31 -4.62 26.56
C MET A 49 -13.08 -3.59 27.67
N LEU A 50 -12.82 -2.36 27.25
CA LEU A 50 -12.74 -1.19 28.14
C LEU A 50 -14.07 -0.43 28.13
N ILE A 51 -14.72 -0.36 26.96
CA ILE A 51 -16.06 0.18 26.74
C ILE A 51 -16.78 -0.75 25.75
N PRO A 52 -17.98 -1.27 26.05
CA PRO A 52 -18.73 -1.14 27.31
C PRO A 52 -18.07 -1.87 28.50
N PRO A 53 -18.46 -1.56 29.77
CA PRO A 53 -19.60 -0.71 30.15
C PRO A 53 -19.41 0.76 29.73
N LEU A 54 -20.52 1.41 29.37
CA LEU A 54 -20.51 2.84 29.07
C LEU A 54 -20.30 3.66 30.36
N PRO A 55 -19.79 4.91 30.26
CA PRO A 55 -19.85 5.87 31.36
C PRO A 55 -21.28 6.02 31.91
N HIS A 56 -21.40 6.37 33.19
CA HIS A 56 -22.70 6.43 33.87
C HIS A 56 -23.57 7.58 33.39
N ALA A 57 -22.95 8.72 33.06
CA ALA A 57 -23.62 9.89 32.50
C ALA A 57 -22.78 10.56 31.41
N ALA A 58 -23.45 11.30 30.51
CA ALA A 58 -22.76 12.07 29.48
C ALA A 58 -21.83 13.14 30.08
N ALA A 59 -22.16 13.63 31.28
CA ALA A 59 -21.35 14.58 32.04
C ALA A 59 -19.98 14.01 32.48
N ASP A 60 -19.80 12.68 32.46
CA ASP A 60 -18.51 12.04 32.76
C ASP A 60 -17.51 12.16 31.60
N ILE A 61 -17.97 12.64 30.43
CA ILE A 61 -17.17 12.78 29.22
C ILE A 61 -16.88 14.26 29.00
N ALA A 62 -15.64 14.69 29.26
CA ALA A 62 -15.23 16.06 29.00
C ALA A 62 -15.07 16.31 27.49
N CYS A 63 -15.43 17.51 27.04
CA CYS A 63 -15.48 17.86 25.61
C CYS A 63 -14.61 19.07 25.31
N GLY A 64 -13.95 19.07 24.15
CA GLY A 64 -13.25 20.24 23.61
C GLY A 64 -14.17 21.22 22.87
N ASP A 65 -13.64 22.38 22.51
CA ASP A 65 -14.43 23.51 21.96
C ASP A 65 -15.19 23.21 20.65
N ALA A 66 -14.70 22.29 19.81
CA ALA A 66 -15.40 21.87 18.58
C ALA A 66 -16.33 20.66 18.77
N ALA A 67 -16.31 20.04 19.96
CA ALA A 67 -17.13 18.91 20.31
C ALA A 67 -18.47 19.37 20.89
N GLY A 68 -19.56 18.85 20.34
CA GLY A 68 -20.88 18.92 20.95
C GLY A 68 -21.03 17.89 22.07
N PRO A 69 -22.11 18.02 22.87
CA PRO A 69 -22.36 17.16 24.01
C PRO A 69 -22.55 15.69 23.58
N PRO A 70 -21.90 14.73 24.25
CA PRO A 70 -22.01 13.32 23.91
C PRO A 70 -23.39 12.78 24.30
N GLN A 71 -23.90 11.84 23.52
CA GLN A 71 -25.21 11.22 23.76
C GLN A 71 -25.02 9.72 23.98
N LEU A 72 -25.53 9.20 25.09
CA LEU A 72 -25.46 7.78 25.47
C LEU A 72 -26.78 7.11 25.06
N GLU A 73 -26.73 6.16 24.14
CA GLU A 73 -27.93 5.46 23.66
C GLU A 73 -27.62 3.99 23.40
N ALA A 74 -28.49 3.08 23.85
CA ALA A 74 -28.49 1.65 23.45
C ALA A 74 -27.12 0.93 23.44
N GLY A 75 -26.20 1.27 24.37
CA GLY A 75 -24.88 0.65 24.46
C GLY A 75 -23.80 1.26 23.54
N VAL A 76 -24.07 2.41 22.92
CA VAL A 76 -23.12 3.19 22.11
C VAL A 76 -23.01 4.65 22.62
N ILE A 77 -22.03 5.39 22.13
CA ILE A 77 -21.85 6.82 22.41
C ILE A 77 -21.82 7.62 21.10
N HIS A 78 -22.71 8.59 20.94
CA HIS A 78 -22.67 9.53 19.83
C HIS A 78 -21.85 10.77 20.22
N LEU A 79 -20.91 11.13 19.36
CA LEU A 79 -19.88 12.14 19.56
C LEU A 79 -19.97 13.18 18.41
N PRO A 80 -20.81 14.22 18.55
CA PRO A 80 -21.04 15.20 17.50
C PRO A 80 -19.92 16.24 17.42
N ALA A 81 -19.27 16.42 16.27
CA ALA A 81 -18.32 17.48 15.97
C ALA A 81 -18.97 18.52 15.06
N ALA A 82 -18.91 19.80 15.44
CA ALA A 82 -19.53 20.87 14.67
C ALA A 82 -18.71 21.29 13.43
N PHE A 83 -17.38 21.23 13.54
CA PHE A 83 -16.41 21.61 12.50
C PHE A 83 -16.80 22.87 11.70
N THR A 84 -16.51 24.01 12.32
CA THR A 84 -16.65 25.34 11.72
C THR A 84 -15.27 25.96 11.45
N PRO A 85 -15.18 27.09 10.71
CA PRO A 85 -13.93 27.82 10.57
C PRO A 85 -13.26 28.10 11.93
N GLY A 86 -11.93 27.93 11.99
CA GLY A 86 -11.14 28.10 13.21
C GLY A 86 -11.26 26.99 14.27
N ARG A 87 -12.10 25.98 14.05
CA ARG A 87 -12.28 24.83 14.96
C ARG A 87 -11.85 23.52 14.31
N ASP A 88 -10.57 23.22 14.37
CA ASP A 88 -9.97 22.12 13.59
C ASP A 88 -9.90 20.77 14.33
N ARG A 89 -10.26 20.75 15.62
CA ARG A 89 -10.20 19.54 16.45
C ARG A 89 -11.40 19.46 17.39
N ALA A 90 -12.17 18.38 17.28
CA ALA A 90 -13.15 17.97 18.28
C ALA A 90 -12.57 16.81 19.09
N TYR A 91 -12.72 16.83 20.42
CA TYR A 91 -12.26 15.72 21.25
C TYR A 91 -13.18 15.45 22.43
N TRP A 92 -13.15 14.21 22.89
CA TRP A 92 -13.88 13.71 24.04
C TRP A 92 -12.95 12.89 24.94
N ASP A 93 -12.94 13.20 26.23
CA ASP A 93 -12.18 12.45 27.23
C ASP A 93 -13.10 11.44 27.91
N LEU A 94 -12.86 10.17 27.63
CA LEU A 94 -13.62 9.06 28.15
C LEU A 94 -12.87 8.43 29.34
N PRO A 95 -13.52 8.27 30.52
CA PRO A 95 -12.94 7.49 31.59
C PRO A 95 -12.82 6.02 31.15
N ILE A 96 -11.68 5.40 31.43
CA ILE A 96 -11.45 3.98 31.11
C ILE A 96 -11.01 3.20 32.35
N PRO A 97 -11.36 1.91 32.45
CA PRO A 97 -10.81 1.05 33.50
C PRO A 97 -9.28 0.92 33.34
N LYS A 98 -8.63 0.33 34.36
CA LYS A 98 -7.18 0.10 34.32
C LYS A 98 -6.81 -0.73 33.09
N LEU A 99 -5.89 -0.21 32.27
CA LEU A 99 -5.37 -0.96 31.13
C LEU A 99 -4.64 -2.23 31.60
N PRO A 100 -4.86 -3.39 30.94
CA PRO A 100 -4.07 -4.59 31.18
C PRO A 100 -2.58 -4.30 30.99
N SER A 101 -1.72 -4.79 31.90
CA SER A 101 -0.27 -4.52 31.86
C SER A 101 0.41 -5.05 30.58
N GLY A 102 -0.12 -6.13 30.01
CA GLY A 102 0.34 -6.73 28.76
C GLY A 102 -0.38 -6.21 27.51
N ALA A 103 -1.18 -5.14 27.59
CA ALA A 103 -1.84 -4.59 26.41
C ALA A 103 -0.80 -4.00 25.43
N THR A 104 -0.88 -4.44 24.18
CA THR A 104 0.00 -4.01 23.08
C THR A 104 -0.73 -3.22 22.02
N THR A 105 -2.07 -3.27 21.99
CA THR A 105 -2.90 -2.58 20.99
C THR A 105 -4.21 -2.09 21.60
N LEU A 106 -4.66 -0.92 21.18
CA LEU A 106 -6.02 -0.44 21.40
C LEU A 106 -6.85 -0.56 20.12
N LEU A 107 -8.10 -0.97 20.27
CA LEU A 107 -9.08 -1.14 19.19
C LEU A 107 -10.24 -0.18 19.45
N ILE A 108 -10.54 0.68 18.47
CA ILE A 108 -11.64 1.65 18.55
C ILE A 108 -12.67 1.30 17.49
N ASP A 109 -13.84 0.90 17.92
CA ASP A 109 -14.94 0.53 17.04
C ASP A 109 -15.86 1.72 16.82
N LEU A 110 -15.84 2.28 15.61
CA LEU A 110 -16.38 3.59 15.28
C LEU A 110 -17.17 3.56 13.98
N ALA A 111 -18.33 4.21 13.95
CA ALA A 111 -18.98 4.66 12.72
C ALA A 111 -18.86 6.19 12.60
N CYS A 112 -18.78 6.73 11.39
CA CYS A 112 -18.63 8.16 11.16
C CYS A 112 -19.66 8.63 10.14
N SER A 113 -20.54 9.57 10.50
CA SER A 113 -21.62 10.00 9.61
C SER A 113 -21.12 10.66 8.31
N ASN A 114 -19.95 11.31 8.35
CA ASN A 114 -19.34 11.95 7.20
C ASN A 114 -17.81 11.84 7.27
N PRO A 115 -17.22 10.73 6.78
CA PRO A 115 -15.78 10.52 6.82
C PRO A 115 -14.99 11.51 5.97
N GLY A 116 -15.61 12.09 4.92
CA GLY A 116 -14.97 13.09 4.06
C GLY A 116 -14.61 14.39 4.80
N ALA A 117 -15.33 14.71 5.87
CA ALA A 117 -15.07 15.88 6.71
C ALA A 117 -14.01 15.66 7.81
N VAL A 118 -13.50 14.42 7.97
CA VAL A 118 -12.47 14.06 8.95
C VAL A 118 -11.16 13.79 8.22
N ARG A 119 -10.06 14.43 8.62
CA ARG A 119 -8.71 14.15 8.06
C ARG A 119 -7.98 13.03 8.79
N ALA A 120 -8.21 12.91 10.10
CA ALA A 120 -7.54 11.95 10.96
C ALA A 120 -8.33 11.72 12.25
N VAL A 121 -8.03 10.60 12.92
CA VAL A 121 -8.50 10.28 14.27
C VAL A 121 -7.28 10.09 15.15
N SER A 122 -7.20 10.79 16.28
CA SER A 122 -6.12 10.57 17.25
C SER A 122 -6.65 10.06 18.58
N LEU A 123 -5.85 9.22 19.22
CA LEU A 123 -6.05 8.73 20.57
C LEU A 123 -4.97 9.28 21.47
N HIS A 124 -5.38 9.77 22.65
CA HIS A 124 -4.45 10.14 23.70
C HIS A 124 -4.80 9.42 24.99
N LEU A 125 -3.83 8.83 25.67
CA LEU A 125 -4.00 8.18 26.96
C LEU A 125 -3.33 9.01 28.04
N SER A 126 -4.12 9.51 28.99
CA SER A 126 -3.57 10.22 30.16
C SER A 126 -2.98 9.20 31.13
N ALA A 127 -1.69 9.33 31.41
CA ALA A 127 -0.97 8.49 32.36
C ALA A 127 -0.10 9.35 33.29
N GLY A 128 -0.57 9.56 34.53
CA GLY A 128 0.11 10.48 35.46
C GLY A 128 -0.01 11.93 34.99
N ALA A 129 1.12 12.63 34.91
CA ALA A 129 1.17 14.02 34.44
C ALA A 129 1.28 14.16 32.91
N GLY A 130 1.55 13.07 32.19
CA GLY A 130 1.78 13.09 30.75
C GLY A 130 0.79 12.25 29.95
N TRP A 131 1.02 12.21 28.64
CA TRP A 131 0.15 11.54 27.67
C TRP A 131 0.92 10.61 26.76
N TYR A 132 0.27 9.53 26.34
CA TYR A 132 0.65 8.80 25.14
C TYR A 132 -0.27 9.21 24.00
N SER A 133 0.26 9.55 22.83
CA SER A 133 -0.52 10.06 21.69
C SER A 133 -0.23 9.27 20.41
N ALA A 134 -1.27 8.82 19.72
CA ALA A 134 -1.16 8.19 18.40
C ALA A 134 -2.25 8.73 17.46
N GLU A 135 -1.95 8.76 16.17
CA GLU A 135 -2.87 9.15 15.11
C GLU A 135 -3.09 7.98 14.14
N ALA A 136 -4.32 7.84 13.66
CA ALA A 136 -4.71 6.92 12.60
C ALA A 136 -5.40 7.70 11.47
N ALA A 137 -5.42 7.10 10.29
CA ALA A 137 -6.15 7.64 9.15
C ALA A 137 -7.63 7.85 9.48
N ALA A 138 -8.26 8.78 8.75
CA ALA A 138 -9.70 9.01 8.84
C ALA A 138 -10.51 7.71 8.63
N PRO A 139 -11.73 7.61 9.18
CA PRO A 139 -12.63 6.51 8.85
C PRO A 139 -12.79 6.41 7.32
N ALA A 140 -12.78 5.20 6.76
CA ALA A 140 -12.82 5.01 5.31
C ALA A 140 -14.24 5.05 4.73
N THR A 141 -15.23 4.71 5.55
CA THR A 141 -16.65 4.60 5.18
C THR A 141 -17.55 5.09 6.30
N THR A 142 -18.83 5.27 6.00
CA THR A 142 -19.86 5.59 7.00
C THR A 142 -20.22 4.43 7.91
N ASN A 143 -19.91 3.20 7.47
CA ASN A 143 -20.17 1.99 8.23
C ASN A 143 -19.27 1.90 9.47
N ARG A 144 -19.74 1.11 10.43
CA ARG A 144 -18.96 0.68 11.59
C ARG A 144 -17.67 0.00 11.14
N GLN A 145 -16.55 0.44 11.71
CA GLN A 145 -15.23 -0.11 11.45
C GLN A 145 -14.34 -0.05 12.70
N THR A 146 -13.33 -0.91 12.77
CA THR A 146 -12.37 -0.91 13.88
C THR A 146 -11.07 -0.23 13.46
N LEU A 147 -10.75 0.89 14.10
CA LEU A 147 -9.44 1.53 14.02
C LEU A 147 -8.47 0.85 14.99
N VAL A 148 -7.26 0.56 14.54
CA VAL A 148 -6.25 -0.19 15.29
C VAL A 148 -5.10 0.74 15.66
N PHE A 149 -4.79 0.82 16.95
CA PHE A 149 -3.73 1.66 17.50
C PHE A 149 -2.72 0.80 18.28
N PRO A 150 -1.66 0.31 17.62
CA PRO A 150 -0.58 -0.41 18.28
C PRO A 150 0.17 0.51 19.24
N ARG A 151 0.60 -0.01 20.40
CA ARG A 151 1.35 0.73 21.43
C ARG A 151 2.61 1.38 20.86
N GLY A 152 3.32 0.70 19.96
CA GLY A 152 4.51 1.23 19.30
C GLY A 152 4.25 2.44 18.39
N GLY A 153 2.99 2.76 18.08
CA GLY A 153 2.58 3.97 17.36
C GLY A 153 2.30 5.17 18.27
N PHE A 154 2.37 5.01 19.60
CA PHE A 154 2.14 6.11 20.53
C PHE A 154 3.46 6.83 20.88
N ALA A 155 3.48 8.14 20.66
CA ALA A 155 4.52 9.02 21.17
C ALA A 155 4.24 9.39 22.63
N ALA A 156 5.28 9.38 23.46
CA ALA A 156 5.22 9.89 24.82
C ALA A 156 5.33 11.42 24.80
N VAL A 157 4.40 12.10 25.48
CA VAL A 157 4.31 13.56 25.59
C VAL A 157 4.24 13.92 27.07
N ASP A 158 5.02 14.92 27.49
CA ASP A 158 5.09 15.41 28.88
C ASP A 158 5.43 14.31 29.92
N SER A 159 6.34 13.40 29.56
CA SER A 159 6.87 12.36 30.47
C SER A 159 5.78 11.51 31.16
N PRO A 160 4.97 10.76 30.40
CA PRO A 160 3.87 9.98 30.95
C PRO A 160 4.37 8.88 31.91
N ALA A 161 3.55 8.57 32.91
CA ALA A 161 3.72 7.37 33.72
C ALA A 161 3.54 6.10 32.86
N ALA A 162 3.89 4.94 33.40
CA ALA A 162 3.78 3.67 32.67
C ALA A 162 2.40 3.44 32.03
N TRP A 163 2.37 3.03 30.76
CA TRP A 163 1.19 2.74 29.93
C TRP A 163 -0.05 2.20 30.67
N HIS A 164 0.12 1.15 31.46
CA HIS A 164 -0.97 0.46 32.17
C HIS A 164 -1.59 1.28 33.33
N ARG A 165 -1.01 2.43 33.65
CA ARG A 165 -1.54 3.39 34.62
C ARG A 165 -2.48 4.41 33.99
N ALA A 166 -2.71 4.36 32.68
CA ALA A 166 -3.65 5.27 32.05
C ALA A 166 -5.07 5.09 32.60
N ARG A 167 -5.77 6.22 32.78
CA ARG A 167 -7.12 6.29 33.40
C ARG A 167 -8.16 6.94 32.52
N SER A 168 -7.73 7.71 31.53
CA SER A 168 -8.61 8.40 30.59
C SER A 168 -8.07 8.22 29.18
N LEU A 169 -8.99 8.10 28.23
CA LEU A 169 -8.75 8.04 26.80
C LEU A 169 -9.41 9.25 26.15
N ARG A 170 -8.61 10.09 25.52
CA ARG A 170 -9.07 11.16 24.63
C ARG A 170 -9.22 10.62 23.22
N LEU A 171 -10.43 10.62 22.69
CA LEU A 171 -10.69 10.41 21.26
C LEU A 171 -10.82 11.78 20.59
N SER A 172 -10.02 12.04 19.56
CA SER A 172 -10.09 13.29 18.80
C SER A 172 -10.38 13.03 17.32
N LEU A 173 -11.27 13.84 16.74
CA LEU A 173 -11.46 13.97 15.30
C LEU A 173 -10.81 15.27 14.83
N TRP A 174 -10.07 15.17 13.73
CA TRP A 174 -9.43 16.32 13.09
C TRP A 174 -10.19 16.71 11.83
N LYS A 175 -10.51 18.00 11.70
CA LYS A 175 -11.29 18.54 10.59
C LYS A 175 -10.52 18.44 9.28
N ARG A 176 -11.23 18.04 8.22
CA ARG A 176 -10.82 18.21 6.81
C ARG A 176 -11.63 19.30 6.12
N ALA A 177 -12.94 19.33 6.36
CA ALA A 177 -13.87 20.27 5.74
C ALA A 177 -14.80 20.87 6.80
N ASP A 178 -15.28 22.09 6.57
CA ASP A 178 -16.24 22.79 7.44
C ASP A 178 -17.65 22.19 7.31
N GLN A 179 -17.79 20.94 7.74
CA GLN A 179 -19.05 20.20 7.72
C GLN A 179 -19.21 19.42 9.04
N PRO A 180 -20.42 19.41 9.64
CA PRO A 180 -20.66 18.69 10.86
C PRO A 180 -20.52 17.17 10.67
N VAL A 181 -20.05 16.49 11.71
CA VAL A 181 -19.82 15.04 11.75
C VAL A 181 -20.35 14.48 13.06
N THR A 182 -20.89 13.27 13.05
CA THR A 182 -21.13 12.49 14.27
C THR A 182 -20.34 11.20 14.22
N ALA A 183 -19.44 11.02 15.18
CA ALA A 183 -18.77 9.75 15.45
C ALA A 183 -19.65 8.91 16.38
N THR A 184 -19.96 7.68 16.02
CA THR A 184 -20.64 6.72 16.90
C THR A 184 -19.64 5.71 17.40
N LEU A 185 -19.29 5.78 18.68
CA LEU A 185 -18.38 4.86 19.36
C LEU A 185 -19.15 3.64 19.85
N HIS A 186 -18.87 2.49 19.24
CA HIS A 186 -19.47 1.20 19.59
C HIS A 186 -18.67 0.45 20.67
N GLY A 187 -17.37 0.73 20.78
CA GLY A 187 -16.55 0.13 21.81
C GLY A 187 -15.08 0.51 21.75
N VAL A 188 -14.42 0.31 22.88
CA VAL A 188 -12.98 0.45 23.05
C VAL A 188 -12.48 -0.84 23.67
N ALA A 189 -11.42 -1.42 23.12
CA ALA A 189 -10.84 -2.64 23.65
C ALA A 189 -9.31 -2.58 23.68
N ALA A 190 -8.70 -3.31 24.62
CA ALA A 190 -7.26 -3.50 24.70
C ALA A 190 -6.92 -4.95 24.35
N ARG A 191 -6.04 -5.15 23.38
CA ARG A 191 -5.57 -6.47 22.93
C ARG A 191 -4.13 -6.70 23.33
N ARG A 192 -3.81 -7.95 23.68
CA ARG A 192 -2.44 -8.47 23.80
C ARG A 192 -2.11 -9.30 22.56
N ASP A 193 -1.23 -8.79 21.72
CA ASP A 193 -0.76 -9.45 20.51
C ASP A 193 0.33 -10.48 20.84
N THR A 194 0.27 -11.63 20.19
CA THR A 194 1.26 -12.72 20.33
C THR A 194 2.26 -12.76 19.19
N VAL A 195 2.12 -11.86 18.21
CA VAL A 195 3.05 -11.69 17.08
C VAL A 195 3.67 -10.30 17.21
N ALA A 196 4.98 -10.20 17.09
CA ALA A 196 5.66 -8.92 17.09
C ALA A 196 6.63 -8.77 15.92
N ILE A 197 6.72 -7.54 15.43
CA ILE A 197 7.72 -7.09 14.46
C ILE A 197 8.84 -6.42 15.25
N VAL A 198 10.08 -6.88 15.07
CA VAL A 198 11.27 -6.22 15.63
C VAL A 198 11.71 -5.13 14.66
N ARG A 199 11.57 -3.88 15.07
CA ARG A 199 12.07 -2.74 14.29
C ARG A 199 13.57 -2.58 14.56
N GLY A 200 14.38 -2.76 13.52
CA GLY A 200 15.82 -2.53 13.61
C GLY A 200 16.14 -1.06 13.93
N GLY A 201 17.07 -0.87 14.85
CA GLY A 201 17.75 0.39 15.14
C GLY A 201 19.25 0.23 14.97
N ASP A 202 20.04 1.16 15.51
CA ASP A 202 21.50 1.18 15.36
C ASP A 202 22.18 -0.14 15.77
N ALA A 203 21.61 -0.87 16.73
CA ALA A 203 22.16 -2.12 17.23
C ALA A 203 22.05 -3.31 16.26
N THR A 204 21.17 -3.24 15.25
CA THR A 204 20.95 -4.34 14.29
C THR A 204 20.96 -3.89 12.83
N ALA A 205 20.85 -2.58 12.58
CA ALA A 205 20.85 -1.91 11.28
C ALA A 205 21.60 -0.56 11.36
N PRO A 206 22.90 -0.56 11.75
CA PRO A 206 23.67 0.66 11.95
C PRO A 206 23.73 1.51 10.68
N GLY A 207 23.35 2.78 10.78
CA GLY A 207 23.30 3.72 9.65
C GLY A 207 22.15 3.50 8.66
N GLU A 208 21.25 2.56 8.93
CA GLU A 208 20.11 2.20 8.06
C GLU A 208 18.75 2.28 8.78
N GLU A 209 18.64 2.99 9.89
CA GLU A 209 17.45 3.01 10.75
C GLU A 209 16.20 3.49 10.02
N ALA A 210 16.35 4.45 9.10
CA ALA A 210 15.26 4.91 8.26
C ALA A 210 14.75 3.81 7.32
N PHE A 211 15.64 2.99 6.76
CA PHE A 211 15.27 1.85 5.93
C PHE A 211 14.68 0.72 6.78
N ALA A 212 15.27 0.44 7.94
CA ALA A 212 14.75 -0.53 8.90
C ALA A 212 13.31 -0.20 9.34
N ARG A 213 13.04 1.08 9.60
CA ARG A 213 11.68 1.57 9.90
C ARG A 213 10.72 1.31 8.73
N ARG A 214 11.11 1.66 7.49
CA ARG A 214 10.28 1.37 6.30
C ARG A 214 10.00 -0.11 6.13
N MET A 215 10.98 -0.99 6.38
CA MET A 215 10.77 -2.44 6.29
C MET A 215 9.86 -2.96 7.40
N ALA A 216 9.93 -2.40 8.61
CA ALA A 216 9.01 -2.71 9.69
C ALA A 216 7.58 -2.28 9.37
N ASP A 217 7.40 -1.09 8.80
CA ASP A 217 6.08 -0.58 8.39
C ASP A 217 5.51 -1.42 7.24
N ARG A 218 6.34 -1.82 6.26
CA ARG A 218 5.97 -2.74 5.17
C ARG A 218 5.57 -4.13 5.70
N ALA A 219 6.32 -4.69 6.63
CA ALA A 219 5.96 -5.96 7.28
C ALA A 219 4.64 -5.86 8.07
N ASN A 220 4.39 -4.72 8.73
CA ASN A 220 3.14 -4.46 9.42
C ASN A 220 1.96 -4.40 8.44
N ALA A 221 2.09 -3.66 7.34
CA ALA A 221 1.08 -3.63 6.27
C ALA A 221 0.79 -5.03 5.72
N LEU A 222 1.83 -5.85 5.52
CA LEU A 222 1.72 -7.22 5.04
C LEU A 222 0.99 -8.14 6.02
N LEU A 223 1.27 -8.06 7.32
CA LEU A 223 0.54 -8.83 8.35
C LEU A 223 -0.92 -8.36 8.48
N MET A 224 -1.16 -7.05 8.41
CA MET A 224 -2.51 -6.49 8.42
C MET A 224 -3.32 -6.97 7.20
N ARG A 225 -2.73 -6.98 5.99
CA ARG A 225 -3.32 -7.55 4.78
C ARG A 225 -3.62 -9.05 4.93
N ALA A 226 -2.73 -9.78 5.60
CA ALA A 226 -2.93 -11.20 5.90
C ALA A 226 -4.03 -11.45 6.96
N GLY A 227 -4.49 -10.41 7.66
CA GLY A 227 -5.45 -10.51 8.76
C GLY A 227 -4.81 -11.02 10.06
N ILE A 228 -3.52 -10.76 10.26
CA ILE A 228 -2.73 -11.24 11.40
C ILE A 228 -2.46 -10.06 12.35
N PRO A 229 -3.10 -10.04 13.53
CA PRO A 229 -2.78 -9.11 14.61
C PRO A 229 -1.32 -9.13 15.03
N CYS A 230 -0.67 -7.97 15.07
CA CYS A 230 0.70 -7.82 15.54
C CYS A 230 0.94 -6.51 16.29
N THR A 231 2.06 -6.44 17.01
CA THR A 231 2.64 -5.22 17.58
C THR A 231 4.04 -4.98 17.01
N VAL A 232 4.58 -3.78 17.18
CA VAL A 232 5.99 -3.46 16.90
C VAL A 232 6.75 -3.31 18.21
N ILE A 233 7.93 -3.89 18.29
CA ILE A 233 8.89 -3.75 19.41
C ILE A 233 10.24 -3.28 18.87
N ASP A 234 11.07 -2.71 19.74
CA ASP A 234 12.45 -2.34 19.39
C ASP A 234 13.40 -3.55 19.36
N ASP A 235 14.62 -3.34 18.85
CA ASP A 235 15.68 -4.33 18.71
C ASP A 235 16.63 -4.42 19.93
N THR A 236 16.30 -3.77 21.05
CA THR A 236 16.98 -4.04 22.33
C THR A 236 16.69 -5.46 22.80
N LEU A 237 15.48 -5.93 22.45
CA LEU A 237 14.89 -7.20 22.85
C LEU A 237 14.76 -7.37 24.36
N ASP A 238 14.89 -6.29 25.16
CA ASP A 238 15.04 -6.32 26.62
C ASP A 238 13.82 -6.85 27.39
N GLY A 239 12.64 -6.80 26.79
CA GLY A 239 11.41 -7.34 27.37
C GLY A 239 11.33 -8.87 27.45
N ASP A 240 10.23 -9.35 28.05
CA ASP A 240 9.89 -10.77 28.07
C ASP A 240 9.44 -11.24 26.67
N LEU A 241 10.38 -11.82 25.92
CA LEU A 241 10.10 -12.36 24.58
C LEU A 241 9.13 -13.54 24.61
N ASN A 242 8.99 -14.25 25.75
CA ASN A 242 8.07 -15.38 25.87
C ASN A 242 6.59 -14.93 25.90
N ALA A 243 6.33 -13.62 26.00
CA ALA A 243 5.02 -13.05 25.74
C ALA A 243 4.56 -13.23 24.28
N PHE A 244 5.50 -13.48 23.35
CA PHE A 244 5.24 -13.66 21.94
C PHE A 244 5.39 -15.12 21.51
N ARG A 245 4.62 -15.53 20.51
CA ARG A 245 4.73 -16.84 19.85
C ARG A 245 5.53 -16.75 18.55
N LEU A 246 5.58 -15.58 17.93
CA LEU A 246 6.28 -15.32 16.66
C LEU A 246 6.90 -13.93 16.67
N LEU A 247 8.17 -13.84 16.29
CA LEU A 247 8.85 -12.58 16.01
C LEU A 247 9.22 -12.50 14.52
N LEU A 248 8.95 -11.35 13.90
CA LEU A 248 9.39 -11.02 12.54
C LEU A 248 10.63 -10.12 12.62
N LEU A 249 11.62 -10.41 11.78
CA LEU A 249 12.81 -9.59 11.55
C LEU A 249 12.78 -9.05 10.11
N PRO A 250 12.15 -7.88 9.86
CA PRO A 250 12.01 -7.31 8.51
C PRO A 250 13.33 -6.79 7.93
N TRP A 251 14.16 -6.22 8.80
CA TRP A 251 15.50 -5.72 8.48
C TRP A 251 16.33 -5.69 9.76
N SER A 252 17.27 -6.62 9.87
CA SER A 252 18.22 -6.70 10.98
C SER A 252 19.52 -7.33 10.47
N PRO A 253 20.18 -6.77 9.44
CA PRO A 253 21.22 -7.45 8.67
C PRO A 253 22.42 -7.88 9.51
N ALA A 254 22.72 -7.16 10.60
CA ALA A 254 23.88 -7.40 11.45
C ALA A 254 23.52 -7.39 12.94
N PRO A 255 22.78 -8.40 13.45
CA PRO A 255 22.48 -8.47 14.87
C PRO A 255 23.75 -8.81 15.64
N ASP A 256 24.05 -8.04 16.69
CA ASP A 256 25.19 -8.34 17.56
C ASP A 256 25.04 -9.71 18.27
N LYS A 257 26.13 -10.16 18.92
CA LYS A 257 26.17 -11.44 19.63
C LYS A 257 25.09 -11.57 20.71
N ARG A 258 24.78 -10.49 21.43
CA ARG A 258 23.79 -10.49 22.52
C ARG A 258 22.38 -10.67 21.96
N ARG A 259 21.97 -9.88 20.97
CA ARG A 259 20.66 -9.98 20.30
C ARG A 259 20.51 -11.34 19.64
N CYS A 260 21.52 -11.79 18.92
CA CYS A 260 21.52 -13.09 18.27
C CYS A 260 21.29 -14.23 19.27
N GLN A 261 22.01 -14.25 20.40
CA GLN A 261 21.82 -15.26 21.45
C GLN A 261 20.40 -15.23 22.05
N ARG A 262 19.80 -14.05 22.22
CA ARG A 262 18.42 -13.93 22.70
C ARG A 262 17.39 -14.48 21.72
N LEU A 263 17.55 -14.20 20.43
CA LEU A 263 16.69 -14.73 19.38
C LEU A 263 16.81 -16.26 19.26
N VAL A 264 18.04 -16.80 19.32
CA VAL A 264 18.28 -18.25 19.36
C VAL A 264 17.63 -18.88 20.59
N ARG A 265 17.77 -18.25 21.76
CA ARG A 265 17.12 -18.70 23.00
C ARG A 265 15.59 -18.69 22.86
N PHE A 266 15.02 -17.64 22.31
CA PHE A 266 13.58 -17.55 22.07
C PHE A 266 13.06 -18.71 21.20
N VAL A 267 13.77 -19.05 20.12
CA VAL A 267 13.44 -20.22 19.28
C VAL A 267 13.53 -21.52 20.07
N ARG A 268 14.60 -21.69 20.86
CA ARG A 268 14.81 -22.88 21.70
C ARG A 268 13.69 -23.03 22.74
N ASP A 269 13.23 -21.92 23.30
CA ASP A 269 12.19 -21.88 24.33
C ASP A 269 10.76 -22.00 23.70
N GLY A 270 10.66 -22.29 22.40
CA GLY A 270 9.41 -22.62 21.70
C GLY A 270 8.85 -21.51 20.82
N GLY A 271 9.46 -20.32 20.84
CA GLY A 271 9.16 -19.22 19.93
C GLY A 271 9.42 -19.56 18.47
N LYS A 272 8.85 -18.75 17.57
CA LYS A 272 9.04 -18.89 16.12
C LYS A 272 9.66 -17.62 15.55
N LEU A 273 10.56 -17.74 14.58
CA LEU A 273 11.12 -16.58 13.87
C LEU A 273 10.68 -16.56 12.42
N LEU A 274 10.42 -15.37 11.91
CA LEU A 274 10.28 -15.14 10.48
C LEU A 274 11.28 -14.06 10.09
N VAL A 275 12.28 -14.45 9.29
CA VAL A 275 13.46 -13.64 9.01
C VAL A 275 13.47 -13.23 7.54
N PHE A 276 13.70 -11.95 7.28
CA PHE A 276 13.90 -11.41 5.94
C PHE A 276 15.35 -10.96 5.74
N TYR A 277 15.90 -11.23 4.56
CA TYR A 277 17.20 -10.74 4.06
C TYR A 277 18.29 -10.60 5.14
N ASN A 278 18.78 -11.74 5.60
CA ASN A 278 19.74 -11.82 6.71
C ASN A 278 20.82 -12.86 6.38
N ALA A 279 22.04 -12.64 6.86
CA ALA A 279 23.18 -13.54 6.65
C ALA A 279 23.64 -14.27 7.93
N SER A 280 22.91 -14.15 9.04
CA SER A 280 23.30 -14.70 10.34
C SER A 280 23.22 -16.23 10.39
N SER A 281 24.37 -16.90 10.32
CA SER A 281 24.47 -18.36 10.45
C SER A 281 23.86 -18.91 11.74
N PRO A 282 24.09 -18.32 12.94
CA PRO A 282 23.49 -18.85 14.17
C PRO A 282 21.95 -18.82 14.17
N LEU A 283 21.33 -17.81 13.56
CA LEU A 283 19.87 -17.75 13.42
C LEU A 283 19.36 -18.78 12.41
N ALA A 284 20.06 -18.94 11.28
CA ALA A 284 19.74 -19.93 10.26
C ALA A 284 19.80 -21.36 10.85
N GLU A 285 20.87 -21.69 11.58
CA GLU A 285 21.06 -22.98 12.25
C GLU A 285 19.98 -23.25 13.31
N ALA A 286 19.57 -22.21 14.06
CA ALA A 286 18.49 -22.33 15.05
C ALA A 286 17.16 -22.78 14.39
N LEU A 287 16.93 -22.35 13.15
CA LEU A 287 15.78 -22.71 12.32
C LEU A 287 15.98 -23.98 11.47
N GLY A 288 17.19 -24.54 11.44
CA GLY A 288 17.53 -25.78 10.72
C GLY A 288 17.84 -25.61 9.24
N LEU A 289 18.32 -24.43 8.83
CA LEU A 289 18.67 -24.09 7.45
C LEU A 289 20.07 -23.44 7.39
N THR A 290 20.60 -23.28 6.17
CA THR A 290 21.79 -22.44 5.89
C THR A 290 21.39 -21.30 4.95
N VAL A 291 22.26 -20.30 4.82
CA VAL A 291 22.06 -19.19 3.88
C VAL A 291 23.28 -19.15 2.97
N ASP A 292 23.05 -19.08 1.66
CA ASP A 292 24.09 -18.96 0.65
C ASP A 292 24.73 -17.56 0.71
N ALA A 293 25.89 -17.41 0.06
CA ALA A 293 26.50 -16.10 -0.13
C ALA A 293 25.56 -15.15 -0.91
N TRP A 294 25.77 -13.85 -0.75
CA TRP A 294 25.04 -12.82 -1.50
C TRP A 294 25.16 -13.05 -3.01
N GLN A 295 24.04 -12.98 -3.72
CA GLN A 295 23.98 -13.14 -5.16
C GLN A 295 23.44 -11.85 -5.78
N GLY A 296 24.16 -11.31 -6.76
CA GLY A 296 23.74 -10.18 -7.57
C GLY A 296 23.36 -10.62 -8.98
N ALA A 297 22.43 -9.91 -9.58
CA ALA A 297 22.07 -10.02 -10.98
C ALA A 297 22.08 -8.62 -11.62
N PRO A 298 22.52 -8.47 -12.88
CA PRO A 298 22.27 -7.28 -13.66
C PRO A 298 20.77 -6.96 -13.74
N ALA A 299 20.41 -5.70 -14.02
CA ALA A 299 19.00 -5.25 -14.03
C ALA A 299 18.13 -6.03 -15.02
N GLU A 300 18.71 -6.43 -16.15
CA GLU A 300 18.09 -7.24 -17.21
C GLU A 300 17.86 -8.71 -16.82
N LEU A 301 18.47 -9.16 -15.73
CA LEU A 301 18.31 -10.49 -15.12
C LEU A 301 17.67 -10.39 -13.73
N ALA A 302 17.02 -9.28 -13.42
CA ALA A 302 16.30 -9.12 -12.16
C ALA A 302 15.27 -10.23 -11.95
N TRP A 303 15.15 -10.68 -10.70
CA TRP A 303 14.01 -11.47 -10.27
C TRP A 303 12.80 -10.55 -10.12
N THR A 304 11.63 -11.04 -10.49
CA THR A 304 10.41 -10.21 -10.60
C THR A 304 9.29 -10.62 -9.65
N GLY A 305 9.45 -11.75 -8.97
CA GLY A 305 8.49 -12.27 -8.01
C GLY A 305 8.85 -13.68 -7.57
N TRP A 306 7.93 -14.34 -6.88
CA TRP A 306 8.07 -15.75 -6.53
C TRP A 306 6.75 -16.50 -6.65
N THR A 307 6.87 -17.81 -6.82
CA THR A 307 5.76 -18.75 -6.93
C THR A 307 5.97 -19.94 -5.99
N ASN A 308 4.94 -20.78 -5.83
CA ASN A 308 5.04 -21.98 -5.00
C ASN A 308 6.14 -22.91 -5.53
N ALA A 309 6.93 -23.48 -4.62
CA ALA A 309 7.88 -24.51 -5.01
C ALA A 309 7.15 -25.75 -5.57
N PRO A 310 7.76 -26.53 -6.49
CA PRO A 310 7.13 -27.74 -7.03
C PRO A 310 6.68 -28.74 -5.94
N ALA A 311 7.48 -28.89 -4.88
CA ALA A 311 7.12 -29.74 -3.72
C ALA A 311 5.92 -29.21 -2.91
N ALA A 312 5.54 -27.96 -3.13
CA ALA A 312 4.39 -27.29 -2.53
C ALA A 312 3.24 -27.09 -3.55
N ALA A 313 3.23 -27.82 -4.67
CA ALA A 313 2.22 -27.70 -5.74
C ALA A 313 0.77 -27.98 -5.28
N ALA A 314 0.57 -28.63 -4.15
CA ALA A 314 -0.75 -28.81 -3.53
C ALA A 314 -1.32 -27.50 -2.92
N LEU A 315 -0.48 -26.48 -2.72
CA LEU A 315 -0.92 -25.15 -2.29
C LEU A 315 -1.55 -24.41 -3.47
N PRO A 316 -2.52 -23.49 -3.21
CA PRO A 316 -3.12 -22.70 -4.27
C PRO A 316 -2.06 -21.99 -5.11
N PRO A 317 -2.14 -22.04 -6.45
CA PRO A 317 -1.21 -21.32 -7.32
C PRO A 317 -1.12 -19.86 -6.91
N LEU A 318 0.11 -19.38 -6.80
CA LEU A 318 0.40 -18.05 -6.31
C LEU A 318 1.56 -17.47 -7.12
N LEU A 319 1.46 -16.18 -7.40
CA LEU A 319 2.55 -15.36 -7.92
C LEU A 319 2.56 -14.06 -7.13
N VAL A 320 3.62 -13.83 -6.36
CA VAL A 320 3.80 -12.60 -5.59
C VAL A 320 4.78 -11.70 -6.34
N PRO A 321 4.38 -10.49 -6.78
CA PRO A 321 5.30 -9.58 -7.42
C PRO A 321 6.34 -9.08 -6.42
N HIS A 322 7.61 -9.14 -6.82
CA HIS A 322 8.72 -8.64 -6.02
C HIS A 322 9.96 -8.48 -6.90
N ARG A 323 10.22 -7.26 -7.36
CA ARG A 323 11.38 -7.00 -8.22
C ARG A 323 12.65 -6.78 -7.39
N THR A 324 13.72 -7.50 -7.69
CA THR A 324 15.04 -7.28 -7.09
C THR A 324 16.18 -7.76 -7.98
N THR A 325 17.37 -7.17 -7.80
CA THR A 325 18.62 -7.53 -8.47
C THR A 325 19.59 -8.24 -7.53
N ASN A 326 19.19 -8.55 -6.30
CA ASN A 326 20.04 -9.23 -5.34
C ASN A 326 19.26 -10.14 -4.39
N LEU A 327 19.91 -11.18 -3.88
CA LEU A 327 19.33 -12.18 -3.00
C LEU A 327 20.35 -12.70 -1.97
N LEU A 328 19.84 -13.18 -0.84
CA LEU A 328 20.53 -14.04 0.13
C LEU A 328 19.76 -15.38 0.25
N PRO A 329 19.93 -16.32 -0.69
CA PRO A 329 19.07 -17.51 -0.75
C PRO A 329 19.24 -18.45 0.45
N PRO A 330 18.16 -18.84 1.14
CA PRO A 330 18.21 -19.87 2.16
C PRO A 330 18.24 -21.28 1.52
N ARG A 331 18.85 -22.26 2.19
CA ARG A 331 18.89 -23.67 1.78
C ARG A 331 18.47 -24.60 2.91
N PRO A 332 17.69 -25.66 2.62
CA PRO A 332 17.40 -26.67 3.63
C PRO A 332 18.67 -27.50 3.89
N VAL A 333 18.89 -27.92 5.14
CA VAL A 333 19.99 -28.85 5.46
C VAL A 333 19.53 -30.29 5.19
N PRO A 334 20.15 -31.04 4.26
CA PRO A 334 19.78 -32.42 3.96
C PRO A 334 19.87 -33.33 5.18
N GLY A 335 18.91 -34.24 5.36
CA GLY A 335 18.90 -35.20 6.46
C GLY A 335 18.57 -34.61 7.85
N ASN A 336 18.25 -33.32 7.94
CA ASN A 336 17.92 -32.67 9.20
C ASN A 336 16.49 -33.04 9.67
N PRO A 337 16.30 -33.57 10.90
CA PRO A 337 14.99 -33.91 11.45
C PRO A 337 14.05 -32.70 11.71
N ARG A 338 14.50 -31.46 11.46
CA ARG A 338 13.73 -30.23 11.74
C ARG A 338 12.79 -29.77 10.61
N GLU A 339 12.67 -30.56 9.54
CA GLU A 339 11.70 -30.38 8.43
C GLU A 339 11.75 -29.02 7.71
N ALA A 340 12.92 -28.41 7.55
CA ALA A 340 13.05 -27.23 6.70
C ALA A 340 12.77 -27.60 5.23
N ARG A 341 11.81 -26.93 4.59
CA ARG A 341 11.41 -27.18 3.20
C ARG A 341 11.23 -25.88 2.44
N THR A 342 11.61 -25.89 1.16
CA THR A 342 11.33 -24.78 0.25
C THR A 342 9.84 -24.66 0.01
N LEU A 343 9.27 -23.52 0.39
CA LEU A 343 7.86 -23.20 0.20
C LEU A 343 7.63 -22.44 -1.11
N ALA A 344 8.56 -21.54 -1.45
CA ALA A 344 8.50 -20.72 -2.66
C ALA A 344 9.87 -20.60 -3.32
N VAL A 345 9.86 -20.42 -4.65
CA VAL A 345 11.03 -20.20 -5.50
C VAL A 345 10.87 -18.91 -6.29
N TRP A 346 11.98 -18.24 -6.60
CA TRP A 346 11.96 -17.01 -7.38
C TRP A 346 11.52 -17.26 -8.82
N THR A 347 10.98 -16.23 -9.46
CA THR A 347 10.73 -16.19 -10.90
C THR A 347 11.64 -15.15 -11.56
N ASP A 348 12.15 -15.49 -12.74
CA ASP A 348 12.95 -14.57 -13.55
C ASP A 348 12.08 -13.53 -14.29
N ALA A 349 12.72 -12.59 -14.99
CA ALA A 349 12.02 -11.57 -15.78
C ALA A 349 11.11 -12.13 -16.89
N SER A 350 11.25 -13.40 -17.29
CA SER A 350 10.35 -14.07 -18.24
C SER A 350 9.14 -14.76 -17.57
N GLY A 351 9.07 -14.74 -16.24
CA GLY A 351 8.04 -15.41 -15.45
C GLY A 351 8.33 -16.90 -15.20
N ARG A 352 9.52 -17.40 -15.56
CA ARG A 352 9.89 -18.79 -15.31
C ARG A 352 10.38 -18.95 -13.87
N ALA A 353 9.92 -20.00 -13.20
CA ALA A 353 10.44 -20.38 -11.90
C ALA A 353 11.92 -20.79 -12.01
N THR A 354 12.74 -20.30 -11.08
CA THR A 354 14.15 -20.65 -10.93
C THR A 354 14.31 -21.76 -9.89
N ASP A 355 15.55 -22.22 -9.69
CA ASP A 355 15.93 -23.16 -8.63
C ASP A 355 16.28 -22.46 -7.30
N LEU A 356 16.24 -21.12 -7.27
CA LEU A 356 16.59 -20.32 -6.09
C LEU A 356 15.39 -20.22 -5.13
N PRO A 357 15.54 -20.66 -3.86
CA PRO A 357 14.50 -20.51 -2.86
C PRO A 357 14.19 -19.04 -2.57
N ALA A 358 12.92 -18.67 -2.62
CA ALA A 358 12.42 -17.39 -2.14
C ALA A 358 12.07 -17.45 -0.65
N CYS A 359 11.49 -18.57 -0.22
CA CYS A 359 11.12 -18.80 1.18
C CYS A 359 11.34 -20.27 1.57
N ILE A 360 11.99 -20.49 2.71
CA ILE A 360 12.06 -21.78 3.40
C ILE A 360 11.24 -21.69 4.69
N VAL A 361 10.51 -22.76 4.99
CA VAL A 361 9.75 -22.90 6.24
C VAL A 361 10.18 -24.16 6.97
N SER A 362 10.31 -24.08 8.29
CA SER A 362 10.52 -25.21 9.20
C SER A 362 9.50 -25.16 10.34
N THR A 363 9.53 -26.15 11.22
CA THR A 363 8.69 -26.14 12.44
C THR A 363 9.02 -25.01 13.41
N ARG A 364 10.17 -24.33 13.22
CA ARG A 364 10.67 -23.27 14.11
C ARG A 364 10.55 -21.87 13.52
N GLY A 365 10.25 -21.74 12.23
CA GLY A 365 10.23 -20.43 11.60
C GLY A 365 10.23 -20.47 10.08
N ALA A 366 10.37 -19.30 9.49
CA ALA A 366 10.53 -19.12 8.05
C ALA A 366 11.66 -18.13 7.74
N TRP A 367 12.29 -18.29 6.58
CA TRP A 367 13.38 -17.44 6.10
C TRP A 367 13.13 -17.04 4.66
N PHE A 368 13.21 -15.74 4.40
CA PHE A 368 13.02 -15.14 3.09
C PHE A 368 14.36 -14.66 2.53
N ALA A 369 14.58 -14.93 1.25
CA ALA A 369 15.80 -14.56 0.54
C ALA A 369 15.98 -13.05 0.32
N HIS A 370 14.95 -12.26 0.60
CA HIS A 370 14.91 -10.81 0.38
C HIS A 370 14.02 -10.11 1.41
N VAL A 371 13.99 -8.78 1.39
CA VAL A 371 13.16 -7.95 2.29
C VAL A 371 11.66 -8.20 2.08
N PRO A 372 10.79 -7.81 3.02
CA PRO A 372 9.34 -7.97 2.86
C PRO A 372 8.82 -7.37 1.55
N PRO A 373 7.89 -8.06 0.84
CA PRO A 373 7.23 -7.50 -0.33
C PRO A 373 6.24 -6.40 0.05
N LEU A 374 5.75 -5.67 -0.95
CA LEU A 374 4.57 -4.82 -0.79
C LEU A 374 3.36 -5.65 -0.34
N ALA A 375 2.41 -5.03 0.35
CA ALA A 375 1.26 -5.71 0.94
C ALA A 375 0.12 -5.98 -0.07
N THR A 376 0.48 -6.53 -1.22
CA THR A 376 -0.48 -7.00 -2.24
C THR A 376 -1.35 -8.15 -1.70
N ALA A 377 -2.48 -8.44 -2.36
CA ALA A 377 -3.35 -9.52 -1.92
C ALA A 377 -2.65 -10.89 -2.00
N SER A 378 -1.86 -11.14 -3.05
CA SER A 378 -1.00 -12.34 -3.15
C SER A 378 0.04 -12.43 -2.03
N ALA A 379 0.73 -11.34 -1.70
CA ALA A 379 1.70 -11.33 -0.61
C ALA A 379 1.03 -11.62 0.74
N GLY A 380 -0.14 -11.03 1.00
CA GLY A 380 -0.93 -11.30 2.21
C GLY A 380 -1.41 -12.75 2.29
N ASP A 381 -1.82 -13.34 1.18
CA ASP A 381 -2.19 -14.76 1.10
C ASP A 381 -0.99 -15.67 1.38
N PHE A 382 0.19 -15.34 0.84
CA PHE A 382 1.42 -16.07 1.13
C PHE A 382 1.78 -16.01 2.60
N MET A 383 1.75 -14.80 3.17
CA MET A 383 2.09 -14.56 4.56
C MET A 383 1.14 -15.34 5.49
N ARG A 384 -0.15 -15.41 5.13
CA ARG A 384 -1.13 -16.24 5.82
C ARG A 384 -0.75 -17.71 5.79
N GLN A 385 -0.38 -18.26 4.62
CA GLN A 385 0.06 -19.65 4.50
C GLN A 385 1.28 -19.95 5.36
N VAL A 386 2.27 -19.04 5.40
CA VAL A 386 3.46 -19.18 6.24
C VAL A 386 3.09 -19.14 7.73
N VAL A 387 2.38 -18.11 8.17
CA VAL A 387 2.11 -17.90 9.60
C VAL A 387 1.12 -18.93 10.14
N PHE A 388 0.10 -19.33 9.38
CA PHE A 388 -0.88 -20.31 9.84
C PHE A 388 -0.26 -21.71 9.97
N ARG A 389 0.78 -22.00 9.18
CA ARG A 389 1.60 -23.21 9.39
C ARG A 389 2.43 -23.14 10.67
N LEU A 390 2.96 -21.96 11.02
CA LEU A 390 3.75 -21.77 12.24
C LEU A 390 2.86 -21.69 13.51
N LEU A 391 1.65 -21.17 13.39
CA LEU A 391 0.70 -20.90 14.48
C LEU A 391 -0.73 -21.37 14.12
N PRO A 392 -0.98 -22.68 13.98
CA PRO A 392 -2.25 -23.21 13.46
C PRO A 392 -3.48 -22.80 14.28
N ASP A 393 -3.40 -22.86 15.62
CA ASP A 393 -4.53 -22.50 16.48
C ASP A 393 -4.90 -21.01 16.39
N ALA A 394 -3.88 -20.16 16.30
CA ALA A 394 -4.10 -18.71 16.15
C ALA A 394 -4.63 -18.39 14.75
N GLY A 395 -4.09 -19.05 13.72
CA GLY A 395 -4.54 -18.92 12.33
C GLY A 395 -6.02 -19.26 12.14
N ALA A 396 -6.50 -20.33 12.75
CA ALA A 396 -7.91 -20.69 12.76
C ALA A 396 -8.80 -19.57 13.35
N ALA A 397 -8.39 -19.01 14.49
CA ALA A 397 -9.12 -17.93 15.14
C ALA A 397 -9.14 -16.64 14.29
N TRP A 398 -8.01 -16.28 13.69
CA TRP A 398 -7.90 -15.10 12.81
C TRP A 398 -8.71 -15.28 11.51
N ALA A 399 -8.68 -16.46 10.89
CA ALA A 399 -9.49 -16.74 9.71
C ALA A 399 -10.99 -16.65 10.02
N ALA A 400 -11.42 -17.17 11.17
CA ALA A 400 -12.80 -17.04 11.61
C ALA A 400 -13.21 -15.58 11.84
N ALA A 401 -12.31 -14.75 12.38
CA ALA A 401 -12.55 -13.31 12.52
C ALA A 401 -12.68 -12.61 11.16
N ALA A 402 -11.80 -12.92 10.21
CA ALA A 402 -11.86 -12.39 8.84
C ALA A 402 -13.17 -12.79 8.13
N ALA A 403 -13.60 -14.04 8.28
CA ALA A 403 -14.87 -14.55 7.73
C ALA A 403 -16.08 -13.70 8.15
N ARG A 404 -16.16 -13.38 9.45
CA ARG A 404 -17.27 -12.57 10.00
C ARG A 404 -17.30 -11.16 9.42
N SER A 405 -16.11 -10.54 9.27
CA SER A 405 -15.99 -9.22 8.66
C SER A 405 -16.53 -9.19 7.23
N VAL A 406 -16.21 -10.23 6.44
CA VAL A 406 -16.71 -10.33 5.06
C VAL A 406 -18.22 -10.58 5.01
N ALA A 407 -18.73 -11.47 5.86
CA ALA A 407 -20.15 -11.79 5.92
C ALA A 407 -21.04 -10.59 6.33
N ALA A 408 -20.48 -9.60 7.02
CA ALA A 408 -21.20 -8.37 7.38
C ALA A 408 -21.54 -7.46 6.18
N SER A 409 -20.98 -7.72 4.99
CA SER A 409 -21.28 -6.99 3.76
C SER A 409 -21.84 -7.94 2.69
N PRO A 410 -23.18 -8.05 2.54
CA PRO A 410 -23.80 -9.02 1.64
C PRO A 410 -23.53 -8.70 0.16
N LEU A 411 -23.54 -9.75 -0.67
CA LEU A 411 -23.61 -9.61 -2.13
C LEU A 411 -25.00 -9.11 -2.54
N ALA A 412 -25.04 -8.37 -3.66
CA ALA A 412 -26.31 -7.94 -4.25
C ALA A 412 -27.14 -9.11 -4.79
N ASP A 413 -26.48 -10.16 -5.28
CA ASP A 413 -27.13 -11.39 -5.74
C ASP A 413 -27.40 -12.33 -4.57
N ALA A 414 -28.68 -12.57 -4.27
CA ALA A 414 -29.11 -13.40 -3.16
C ALA A 414 -28.70 -14.88 -3.29
N GLN A 415 -28.63 -15.42 -4.52
CA GLN A 415 -28.23 -16.80 -4.75
C GLN A 415 -26.72 -16.96 -4.55
N ALA A 416 -25.93 -16.02 -5.08
CA ALA A 416 -24.48 -15.98 -4.85
C ALA A 416 -24.16 -15.81 -3.35
N GLN A 417 -24.91 -14.95 -2.65
CA GLN A 417 -24.80 -14.78 -1.20
C GLN A 417 -25.04 -16.08 -0.45
N ALA A 418 -26.15 -16.78 -0.72
CA ALA A 418 -26.49 -18.04 -0.07
C ALA A 418 -25.43 -19.13 -0.33
N GLN A 419 -24.90 -19.20 -1.55
CA GLN A 419 -23.81 -20.13 -1.89
C GLN A 419 -22.51 -19.81 -1.14
N PHE A 420 -22.14 -18.54 -1.05
CA PHE A 420 -20.99 -18.08 -0.30
C PHE A 420 -21.12 -18.47 1.18
N GLU A 421 -22.23 -18.13 1.82
CA GLU A 421 -22.51 -18.44 3.23
C GLU A 421 -22.43 -19.95 3.51
N SER A 422 -23.05 -20.77 2.66
CA SER A 422 -22.98 -22.24 2.78
C SER A 422 -21.54 -22.75 2.71
N ARG A 423 -20.76 -22.30 1.72
CA ARG A 423 -19.35 -22.72 1.56
C ARG A 423 -18.47 -22.21 2.71
N LEU A 424 -18.76 -21.04 3.26
CA LEU A 424 -18.04 -20.45 4.38
C LEU A 424 -18.29 -21.24 5.67
N VAL A 425 -19.54 -21.60 5.96
CA VAL A 425 -19.92 -22.44 7.10
C VAL A 425 -19.22 -23.80 7.02
N GLU A 426 -19.15 -24.41 5.84
CA GLU A 426 -18.40 -25.66 5.64
C GLU A 426 -16.91 -25.49 5.92
N ALA A 427 -16.29 -24.41 5.43
CA ALA A 427 -14.86 -24.16 5.63
C ALA A 427 -14.52 -23.91 7.10
N LEU A 428 -15.36 -23.16 7.82
CA LEU A 428 -15.24 -22.93 9.26
C LEU A 428 -15.42 -24.23 10.05
N ALA A 429 -16.44 -25.04 9.72
CA ALA A 429 -16.68 -26.32 10.38
C ALA A 429 -15.55 -27.34 10.14
N ALA A 430 -14.89 -27.26 8.99
CA ALA A 430 -13.72 -28.07 8.65
C ALA A 430 -12.42 -27.57 9.30
N ASN A 431 -12.43 -26.40 9.97
CA ASN A 431 -11.23 -25.71 10.45
C ASN A 431 -10.19 -25.51 9.33
N ALA A 432 -10.65 -25.06 8.16
CA ALA A 432 -9.85 -24.88 6.96
C ALA A 432 -9.60 -23.38 6.69
N PRO A 433 -8.68 -22.72 7.43
CA PRO A 433 -8.50 -21.28 7.39
C PRO A 433 -8.09 -20.75 6.00
N ASP A 434 -7.34 -21.53 5.22
CA ASP A 434 -6.99 -21.15 3.85
C ASP A 434 -8.21 -21.16 2.91
N ARG A 435 -9.16 -22.08 3.13
CA ARG A 435 -10.42 -22.11 2.37
C ARG A 435 -11.29 -20.92 2.73
N VAL A 436 -11.34 -20.55 4.01
CA VAL A 436 -12.03 -19.35 4.49
C VAL A 436 -11.48 -18.09 3.82
N ALA A 437 -10.16 -17.92 3.80
CA ALA A 437 -9.52 -16.78 3.18
C ALA A 437 -9.78 -16.67 1.67
N ARG A 438 -9.76 -17.80 0.94
CA ARG A 438 -10.11 -17.81 -0.49
C ARG A 438 -11.56 -17.39 -0.73
N LEU A 439 -12.51 -17.92 0.05
CA LEU A 439 -13.91 -17.51 -0.06
C LEU A 439 -14.09 -16.02 0.21
N ALA A 440 -13.36 -15.47 1.19
CA ALA A 440 -13.36 -14.04 1.46
C ALA A 440 -12.86 -13.20 0.26
N ALA A 441 -11.79 -13.64 -0.41
CA ALA A 441 -11.28 -13.00 -1.61
C ALA A 441 -12.28 -13.10 -2.78
N ASP A 442 -12.86 -14.27 -3.02
CA ASP A 442 -13.89 -14.49 -4.05
C ASP A 442 -15.11 -13.58 -3.83
N HIS A 443 -15.54 -13.43 -2.58
CA HIS A 443 -16.63 -12.53 -2.20
C HIS A 443 -16.32 -11.07 -2.50
N ARG A 444 -15.10 -10.61 -2.19
CA ARG A 444 -14.67 -9.24 -2.52
C ARG A 444 -14.61 -9.03 -4.04
N ALA A 445 -14.12 -10.01 -4.80
CA ALA A 445 -14.10 -9.94 -6.26
C ALA A 445 -15.52 -9.89 -6.86
N ALA A 446 -16.46 -10.68 -6.34
CA ALA A 446 -17.87 -10.62 -6.75
C ALA A 446 -18.49 -9.23 -6.49
N ARG A 447 -18.19 -8.63 -5.33
CA ARG A 447 -18.60 -7.25 -5.03
C ARG A 447 -17.97 -6.23 -5.97
N ALA A 448 -16.69 -6.37 -6.30
CA ALA A 448 -16.00 -5.50 -7.24
C ALA A 448 -16.68 -5.53 -8.63
N ALA A 449 -17.00 -6.73 -9.12
CA ALA A 449 -17.71 -6.92 -10.39
C ALA A 449 -19.11 -6.27 -10.36
N ALA A 450 -19.90 -6.53 -9.30
CA ALA A 450 -21.22 -5.92 -9.14
C ALA A 450 -21.14 -4.39 -9.08
N ARG A 451 -20.13 -3.84 -8.38
CA ARG A 451 -19.92 -2.40 -8.27
C ARG A 451 -19.65 -1.78 -9.64
N LEU A 452 -18.75 -2.37 -10.43
CA LEU A 452 -18.43 -1.87 -11.77
C LEU A 452 -19.58 -2.02 -12.77
N ALA A 453 -20.37 -3.09 -12.66
CA ALA A 453 -21.58 -3.26 -13.47
C ALA A 453 -22.61 -2.16 -13.21
N ALA A 454 -22.72 -1.69 -11.96
CA ALA A 454 -23.65 -0.62 -11.57
C ALA A 454 -23.20 0.79 -12.03
N VAL A 455 -21.94 0.97 -12.43
CA VAL A 455 -21.40 2.25 -12.89
C VAL A 455 -20.67 2.06 -14.23
N PRO A 456 -21.38 1.96 -15.37
CA PRO A 456 -20.75 1.67 -16.65
C PRO A 456 -19.73 2.76 -17.08
N PRO A 457 -18.77 2.42 -17.95
CA PRO A 457 -17.81 3.39 -18.50
C PRO A 457 -18.50 4.50 -19.27
N THR A 458 -17.93 5.70 -19.25
CA THR A 458 -18.35 6.83 -20.09
C THR A 458 -17.67 6.78 -21.46
N THR A 459 -18.30 7.34 -22.48
CA THR A 459 -17.68 7.48 -23.81
C THR A 459 -16.36 8.24 -23.72
N GLY A 460 -15.29 7.69 -24.30
CA GLY A 460 -13.95 8.29 -24.29
C GLY A 460 -13.21 8.18 -22.94
N GLU A 461 -13.68 7.36 -22.00
CA GLU A 461 -12.99 7.13 -20.72
C GLU A 461 -11.55 6.62 -20.94
N ILE A 462 -10.57 7.36 -20.39
CA ILE A 462 -9.19 6.90 -20.32
C ILE A 462 -9.07 5.86 -19.20
N ARG A 463 -8.63 4.66 -19.57
CA ARG A 463 -8.40 3.53 -18.66
C ARG A 463 -6.93 3.17 -18.79
N ALA A 464 -6.13 3.88 -18.00
CA ALA A 464 -4.69 3.89 -18.10
C ALA A 464 -4.00 3.01 -17.06
N VAL A 465 -2.73 2.69 -17.33
CA VAL A 465 -1.79 2.09 -16.38
C VAL A 465 -0.42 2.73 -16.55
N TRP A 466 0.35 2.84 -15.46
CA TRP A 466 1.79 3.07 -15.56
C TRP A 466 2.51 1.74 -15.74
N GLU A 467 3.37 1.66 -16.76
CA GLU A 467 4.29 0.56 -16.97
C GLU A 467 5.71 1.04 -16.71
N THR A 468 6.36 0.45 -15.70
CA THR A 468 7.72 0.79 -15.24
C THR A 468 8.83 0.47 -16.26
N GLY A 469 8.51 -0.26 -17.33
CA GLY A 469 9.40 -0.55 -18.44
C GLY A 469 10.29 -1.77 -18.17
N GLY A 470 11.36 -1.89 -18.96
CA GLY A 470 12.31 -3.02 -18.86
C GLY A 470 11.78 -4.35 -19.40
N HIS A 471 10.68 -4.34 -20.15
CA HIS A 471 10.22 -5.50 -20.90
C HIS A 471 11.15 -5.79 -22.08
N ARG A 472 11.39 -7.07 -22.34
CA ARG A 472 12.07 -7.53 -23.55
C ARG A 472 11.11 -7.50 -24.73
N ARG A 473 11.63 -7.38 -25.96
CA ARG A 473 10.81 -7.34 -27.19
C ARG A 473 9.72 -8.40 -27.27
N HIS A 474 10.06 -9.66 -26.98
CA HIS A 474 9.12 -10.79 -27.06
C HIS A 474 7.98 -10.72 -26.01
N GLN A 475 8.10 -9.87 -24.99
CA GLN A 475 7.10 -9.71 -23.93
C GLN A 475 6.05 -8.63 -24.25
N LEU A 476 6.33 -7.73 -25.20
CA LEU A 476 5.45 -6.61 -25.51
C LEU A 476 4.07 -7.05 -26.02
N THR A 477 4.01 -7.96 -26.99
CA THR A 477 2.73 -8.42 -27.53
C THR A 477 1.85 -9.12 -26.46
N PRO A 478 2.37 -10.09 -25.67
CA PRO A 478 1.62 -10.65 -24.55
C PRO A 478 1.16 -9.61 -23.52
N LEU A 479 2.00 -8.62 -23.20
CA LEU A 479 1.66 -7.55 -22.27
C LEU A 479 0.46 -6.71 -22.76
N PHE A 480 0.54 -6.16 -23.97
CA PHE A 480 -0.54 -5.33 -24.52
C PHE A 480 -1.83 -6.13 -24.74
N ALA A 481 -1.73 -7.42 -25.10
CA ALA A 481 -2.89 -8.30 -25.14
C ALA A 481 -3.54 -8.48 -23.75
N ALA A 482 -2.74 -8.71 -22.70
CA ALA A 482 -3.23 -8.86 -21.33
C ALA A 482 -3.88 -7.59 -20.78
N LEU A 483 -3.38 -6.41 -21.17
CA LEU A 483 -3.96 -5.12 -20.82
C LEU A 483 -5.28 -4.86 -21.56
N ALA A 484 -5.30 -5.05 -22.88
CA ALA A 484 -6.49 -4.82 -23.70
C ALA A 484 -7.66 -5.74 -23.30
N THR A 485 -7.39 -7.01 -22.99
CA THR A 485 -8.41 -7.97 -22.50
C THR A 485 -9.04 -7.57 -21.16
N ARG A 486 -8.38 -6.69 -20.39
CA ARG A 486 -8.92 -6.11 -19.14
C ARG A 486 -9.56 -4.75 -19.35
N GLY A 487 -9.63 -4.28 -20.58
CA GLY A 487 -10.22 -2.99 -20.93
C GLY A 487 -9.29 -1.80 -20.70
N ILE A 488 -7.98 -2.01 -20.52
CA ILE A 488 -7.01 -0.91 -20.55
C ILE A 488 -6.86 -0.43 -22.00
N ASN A 489 -6.95 0.88 -22.22
CA ASN A 489 -6.83 1.51 -23.53
C ASN A 489 -5.68 2.53 -23.60
N THR A 490 -4.99 2.82 -22.50
CA THR A 490 -3.84 3.73 -22.49
C THR A 490 -2.73 3.17 -21.58
N VAL A 491 -1.48 3.32 -21.99
CA VAL A 491 -0.30 2.94 -21.20
C VAL A 491 0.67 4.11 -21.13
N PHE A 492 1.03 4.50 -19.91
CA PHE A 492 2.15 5.39 -19.65
C PHE A 492 3.41 4.53 -19.52
N TYR A 493 4.11 4.33 -20.64
CA TYR A 493 5.24 3.40 -20.72
C TYR A 493 6.55 4.13 -20.39
N HIS A 494 7.28 3.69 -19.37
CA HIS A 494 8.51 4.36 -18.94
C HIS A 494 9.60 4.24 -20.01
N MET A 495 9.91 5.36 -20.67
CA MET A 495 10.90 5.39 -21.76
C MET A 495 12.14 6.21 -21.40
N GLN A 496 12.06 7.14 -20.44
CA GLN A 496 13.16 8.06 -20.18
C GLN A 496 13.22 8.53 -18.73
N SER A 497 14.44 8.68 -18.21
CA SER A 497 14.71 9.39 -16.95
C SER A 497 15.75 10.48 -17.14
N GLY A 498 15.49 11.72 -16.75
CA GLY A 498 16.47 12.81 -16.77
C GLY A 498 17.12 13.07 -18.14
N GLY A 499 16.45 12.73 -19.25
CA GLY A 499 17.02 12.83 -20.60
C GLY A 499 17.67 11.55 -21.14
N ARG A 500 17.81 10.50 -20.32
CA ARG A 500 18.38 9.21 -20.70
C ARG A 500 17.28 8.23 -21.12
N SER A 501 17.39 7.65 -22.32
CA SER A 501 16.48 6.60 -22.79
C SER A 501 16.71 5.27 -22.05
N HIS A 502 15.62 4.55 -21.78
CA HIS A 502 15.58 3.19 -21.24
C HIS A 502 15.24 2.14 -22.31
N LEU A 503 15.11 2.56 -23.57
CA LEU A 503 14.85 1.69 -24.69
C LEU A 503 16.16 1.18 -25.30
N MET A 504 16.07 0.40 -26.39
CA MET A 504 17.22 -0.17 -27.07
C MET A 504 18.38 0.83 -27.22
N SER A 505 19.56 0.40 -26.79
CA SER A 505 20.85 1.05 -27.06
C SER A 505 21.83 0.01 -27.61
N ASP A 506 22.98 0.47 -28.12
CA ASP A 506 24.07 -0.40 -28.57
C ASP A 506 24.50 -1.38 -27.46
N ASP A 507 24.43 -0.94 -26.20
CA ASP A 507 24.82 -1.73 -25.02
C ASP A 507 23.75 -2.73 -24.56
N ASN A 508 22.49 -2.57 -24.97
CA ASN A 508 21.41 -3.49 -24.59
C ASN A 508 20.41 -3.73 -25.74
N PRO A 509 20.80 -4.55 -26.72
CA PRO A 509 19.98 -4.83 -27.89
C PRO A 509 18.78 -5.75 -27.58
N LEU A 510 18.53 -6.16 -26.32
CA LEU A 510 17.36 -6.98 -25.97
C LEU A 510 16.12 -6.14 -25.63
N LEU A 511 16.32 -4.87 -25.30
CA LEU A 511 15.26 -3.91 -25.03
C LEU A 511 14.60 -3.48 -26.34
N PRO A 512 13.29 -3.22 -26.35
CA PRO A 512 12.60 -2.74 -27.54
C PRO A 512 12.99 -1.31 -27.86
N ASN A 513 12.85 -0.90 -29.12
CA ASN A 513 12.81 0.51 -29.50
C ASN A 513 11.37 1.06 -29.49
N GLU A 514 11.23 2.36 -29.72
CA GLU A 514 9.95 3.09 -29.72
C GLU A 514 8.95 2.51 -30.72
N ALA A 515 9.40 2.17 -31.93
CA ALA A 515 8.55 1.64 -33.00
C ALA A 515 7.99 0.26 -32.65
N GLU A 516 8.77 -0.59 -31.97
CA GLU A 516 8.33 -1.91 -31.52
C GLU A 516 7.27 -1.82 -30.42
N VAL A 517 7.43 -0.89 -29.47
CA VAL A 517 6.42 -0.61 -28.44
C VAL A 517 5.12 -0.11 -29.09
N LEU A 518 5.23 0.86 -30.02
CA LEU A 518 4.09 1.41 -30.74
C LEU A 518 3.35 0.35 -31.56
N GLU A 519 4.07 -0.47 -32.31
CA GLU A 519 3.44 -1.52 -33.14
C GLU A 519 2.75 -2.57 -32.27
N ALA A 520 3.36 -2.99 -31.16
CA ALA A 520 2.74 -3.93 -30.23
C ALA A 520 1.45 -3.36 -29.61
N ALA A 521 1.44 -2.09 -29.23
CA ALA A 521 0.26 -1.45 -28.67
C ALA A 521 -0.86 -1.25 -29.70
N ARG A 522 -0.51 -0.82 -30.92
CA ARG A 522 -1.43 -0.60 -32.03
C ARG A 522 -2.21 -1.87 -32.41
N ARG A 523 -1.55 -3.03 -32.40
CA ARG A 523 -2.19 -4.34 -32.64
C ARG A 523 -3.34 -4.63 -31.68
N HIS A 524 -3.28 -4.08 -30.47
CA HIS A 524 -4.27 -4.26 -29.42
C HIS A 524 -5.12 -3.02 -29.16
N ARG A 525 -5.01 -1.98 -30.00
CA ARG A 525 -5.74 -0.70 -29.88
C ARG A 525 -5.55 -0.04 -28.50
N VAL A 526 -4.30 -0.05 -28.03
CA VAL A 526 -3.89 0.61 -26.80
C VAL A 526 -3.03 1.82 -27.17
N ASP A 527 -3.38 2.99 -26.67
CA ASP A 527 -2.59 4.21 -26.83
C ASP A 527 -1.36 4.15 -25.91
N VAL A 528 -0.21 4.59 -26.40
CA VAL A 528 1.04 4.65 -25.63
C VAL A 528 1.47 6.08 -25.48
N HIS A 529 1.60 6.55 -24.24
CA HIS A 529 2.28 7.80 -23.96
C HIS A 529 3.65 7.48 -23.37
N ALA A 530 4.70 8.11 -23.89
CA ALA A 530 6.04 7.96 -23.35
C ALA A 530 6.10 8.62 -21.97
N TRP A 531 6.27 7.82 -20.93
CA TRP A 531 6.46 8.30 -19.56
C TRP A 531 7.91 8.71 -19.35
N ILE A 532 8.09 9.97 -18.95
CA ILE A 532 9.37 10.61 -18.67
C ILE A 532 9.43 11.01 -17.21
N THR A 533 10.38 10.48 -16.44
CA THR A 533 10.70 11.04 -15.12
C THR A 533 11.68 12.20 -15.30
N CYS A 534 11.21 13.44 -15.15
CA CYS A 534 11.97 14.63 -15.51
C CYS A 534 13.19 14.86 -14.61
N TRP A 535 12.98 15.01 -13.30
CA TRP A 535 14.05 15.41 -12.38
C TRP A 535 14.55 14.30 -11.45
N SER A 536 13.79 13.24 -11.24
CA SER A 536 14.25 12.11 -10.41
C SER A 536 15.35 11.30 -11.09
N LEU A 537 16.31 10.81 -10.30
CA LEU A 537 17.40 9.93 -10.72
C LEU A 537 17.24 8.49 -10.22
N ASP A 538 16.04 8.07 -9.83
CA ASP A 538 15.79 6.74 -9.25
C ASP A 538 16.22 5.60 -10.20
N SER A 539 16.02 5.77 -11.51
CA SER A 539 16.42 4.80 -12.54
C SER A 539 17.79 5.09 -13.18
N ILE A 540 18.55 6.05 -12.66
CA ILE A 540 19.87 6.41 -13.18
C ILE A 540 20.98 5.69 -12.41
N PRO A 541 21.93 5.01 -13.10
CA PRO A 541 23.00 4.26 -12.43
C PRO A 541 23.87 5.11 -11.50
N PRO A 542 24.37 4.56 -10.37
CA PRO A 542 25.19 5.30 -9.41
C PRO A 542 26.36 6.10 -10.02
N ALA A 543 27.12 5.50 -10.94
CA ALA A 543 28.25 6.17 -11.59
C ALA A 543 27.85 7.41 -12.41
N GLU A 544 26.70 7.38 -13.08
CA GLU A 544 26.17 8.55 -13.80
C GLU A 544 25.69 9.62 -12.81
N ARG A 545 25.11 9.21 -11.67
CA ARG A 545 24.72 10.14 -10.59
C ARG A 545 25.92 10.87 -9.99
N GLU A 546 27.02 10.17 -9.77
CA GLU A 546 28.29 10.76 -9.31
C GLU A 546 28.84 11.78 -10.33
N THR A 547 28.78 11.44 -11.62
CA THR A 547 29.17 12.37 -12.69
C THR A 547 28.32 13.64 -12.70
N LEU A 548 27.00 13.50 -12.57
CA LEU A 548 26.07 14.64 -12.46
C LEU A 548 26.32 15.49 -11.21
N ALA A 549 26.65 14.85 -10.09
CA ALA A 549 27.02 15.53 -8.84
C ALA A 549 28.29 16.37 -9.00
N ALA A 550 29.34 15.78 -9.56
CA ALA A 550 30.61 16.46 -9.83
C ALA A 550 30.43 17.65 -10.78
N ALA A 551 29.52 17.54 -11.75
CA ALA A 551 29.17 18.61 -12.67
C ALA A 551 28.26 19.70 -12.06
N GLY A 552 27.90 19.62 -10.77
CA GLY A 552 27.02 20.59 -10.11
C GLY A 552 25.57 20.57 -10.62
N ARG A 553 25.15 19.47 -11.26
CA ARG A 553 23.83 19.36 -11.93
C ARG A 553 22.72 18.86 -11.01
N LEU A 554 23.02 18.50 -9.76
CA LEU A 554 22.05 17.98 -8.82
C LEU A 554 21.41 19.08 -7.96
N MET A 555 20.20 18.81 -7.48
CA MET A 555 19.61 19.58 -6.41
C MET A 555 20.50 19.53 -5.15
N ARG A 556 20.44 20.57 -4.33
CA ARG A 556 21.08 20.59 -3.01
C ARG A 556 20.07 20.90 -1.92
N ASP A 557 20.25 20.28 -0.75
CA ASP A 557 19.52 20.65 0.46
C ASP A 557 20.06 21.95 1.08
N ALA A 558 19.44 22.42 2.17
CA ALA A 558 19.82 23.66 2.84
C ALA A 558 21.24 23.64 3.44
N ASN A 559 21.77 22.44 3.73
CA ASN A 559 23.12 22.23 4.24
C ASN A 559 24.15 22.08 3.10
N GLY A 560 23.69 22.12 1.84
CA GLY A 560 24.51 21.94 0.66
C GLY A 560 24.74 20.48 0.26
N ASN A 561 24.12 19.50 0.93
CA ASN A 561 24.24 18.09 0.54
C ASN A 561 23.55 17.85 -0.81
N ALA A 562 24.15 17.01 -1.65
CA ALA A 562 23.54 16.64 -2.92
C ALA A 562 22.32 15.74 -2.70
N LEU A 563 21.23 16.06 -3.39
CA LEU A 563 20.04 15.22 -3.45
C LEU A 563 20.06 14.42 -4.77
N PRO A 564 19.52 13.19 -4.81
CA PRO A 564 19.54 12.34 -6.01
C PRO A 564 18.51 12.78 -7.07
N TRP A 565 18.51 14.06 -7.40
CA TRP A 565 17.57 14.73 -8.30
C TRP A 565 18.30 15.78 -9.13
N LEU A 566 17.94 15.93 -10.40
CA LEU A 566 18.45 17.01 -11.25
C LEU A 566 17.95 18.37 -10.75
N CYS A 567 18.83 19.37 -10.72
CA CYS A 567 18.45 20.75 -10.45
C CYS A 567 17.55 21.28 -11.59
N PRO A 568 16.29 21.68 -11.33
CA PRO A 568 15.37 22.16 -12.36
C PRO A 568 15.81 23.48 -12.99
N SER A 569 16.59 24.30 -12.27
CA SER A 569 17.10 25.60 -12.72
C SER A 569 18.42 25.50 -13.50
N HIS A 570 18.97 24.31 -13.68
CA HIS A 570 20.21 24.15 -14.43
C HIS A 570 19.91 24.03 -15.94
N PRO A 571 20.39 24.95 -16.81
CA PRO A 571 19.99 24.99 -18.22
C PRO A 571 20.25 23.68 -18.98
N VAL A 572 21.41 23.06 -18.76
CA VAL A 572 21.77 21.76 -19.37
C VAL A 572 20.82 20.62 -18.95
N ASN A 573 20.23 20.67 -17.74
CA ASN A 573 19.24 19.67 -17.33
C ASN A 573 17.92 19.88 -18.06
N GLN A 574 17.47 21.14 -18.15
CA GLN A 574 16.25 21.49 -18.87
C GLN A 574 16.34 21.06 -20.33
N GLU A 575 17.44 21.40 -21.00
CA GLU A 575 17.65 21.07 -22.41
C GLU A 575 17.67 19.56 -22.64
N ARG A 576 18.41 18.80 -21.83
CA ARG A 576 18.49 17.33 -21.97
C ARG A 576 17.12 16.65 -21.85
N VAL A 577 16.23 17.14 -20.98
CA VAL A 577 14.87 16.60 -20.84
C VAL A 577 14.00 16.98 -22.04
N ILE A 578 14.08 18.23 -22.50
CA ILE A 578 13.33 18.72 -23.67
C ILE A 578 13.76 17.98 -24.94
N GLU A 579 15.07 17.83 -25.18
CA GLU A 579 15.61 17.10 -26.34
C GLU A 579 15.15 15.64 -26.37
N GLY A 580 15.15 14.96 -25.21
CA GLY A 580 14.62 13.59 -25.12
C GLY A 580 13.13 13.52 -25.45
N ALA A 581 12.33 14.46 -24.95
CA ALA A 581 10.91 14.55 -25.29
C ALA A 581 10.68 14.82 -26.79
N ILE A 582 11.50 15.66 -27.41
CA ILE A 582 11.49 15.93 -28.86
C ILE A 582 11.82 14.65 -29.64
N ALA A 583 12.81 13.87 -29.21
CA ALA A 583 13.18 12.61 -29.86
C ALA A 583 12.01 11.61 -29.86
N LEU A 584 11.32 11.47 -28.73
CA LEU A 584 10.12 10.63 -28.60
C LEU A 584 8.97 11.14 -29.50
N ALA A 585 8.77 12.45 -29.59
CA ALA A 585 7.79 13.03 -30.51
C ALA A 585 8.12 12.74 -31.98
N ARG A 586 9.40 12.84 -32.38
CA ARG A 586 9.89 12.51 -33.74
C ARG A 586 9.72 11.03 -34.07
N ALA A 587 9.83 10.16 -33.07
CA ALA A 587 9.59 8.72 -33.21
C ALA A 587 8.10 8.38 -33.44
N GLY A 588 7.19 9.35 -33.41
CA GLY A 588 5.78 9.18 -33.75
C GLY A 588 4.89 8.74 -32.60
N LEU A 589 5.36 8.86 -31.35
CA LEU A 589 4.55 8.58 -30.16
C LEU A 589 3.30 9.49 -30.13
N PRO A 590 2.09 8.96 -29.83
CA PRO A 590 0.87 9.75 -29.80
C PRO A 590 0.75 10.61 -28.54
N GLY A 591 1.53 10.33 -27.49
CA GLY A 591 1.56 11.16 -26.30
C GLY A 591 2.86 11.11 -25.50
N ILE A 592 3.04 12.10 -24.63
CA ILE A 592 4.09 12.18 -23.62
C ILE A 592 3.44 12.38 -22.25
N HIS A 593 3.93 11.66 -21.25
CA HIS A 593 3.49 11.71 -19.88
C HIS A 593 4.64 12.14 -18.98
N LEU A 594 4.58 13.37 -18.46
CA LEU A 594 5.62 13.94 -17.59
C LEU A 594 5.39 13.51 -16.14
N ASP A 595 6.44 13.10 -15.46
CA ASP A 595 6.40 12.79 -14.03
C ASP A 595 7.63 13.39 -13.37
N TYR A 596 7.60 13.54 -12.04
CA TYR A 596 8.69 14.13 -11.26
C TYR A 596 9.11 15.54 -11.74
N ILE A 597 8.21 16.28 -12.40
CA ILE A 597 8.40 17.69 -12.76
C ILE A 597 8.09 18.61 -11.57
N ARG A 598 8.89 18.46 -10.52
CA ARG A 598 8.71 19.09 -9.21
C ARG A 598 10.01 19.19 -8.42
N TYR A 599 10.00 19.99 -7.36
CA TYR A 599 11.06 19.99 -6.35
C TYR A 599 10.84 18.88 -5.31
N THR A 600 11.89 18.57 -4.55
CA THR A 600 11.76 17.78 -3.32
C THR A 600 11.44 18.71 -2.15
N GLU A 601 10.97 18.18 -1.03
CA GLU A 601 10.77 18.97 0.20
C GLU A 601 12.08 19.57 0.73
N ALA A 602 13.21 18.90 0.46
CA ALA A 602 14.52 19.27 0.98
C ALA A 602 15.24 20.35 0.15
N GLY A 603 14.81 20.64 -1.08
CA GLY A 603 15.57 21.45 -2.04
C GLY A 603 14.73 22.15 -3.09
N CYS A 604 15.31 22.95 -3.99
CA CYS A 604 16.73 23.00 -4.35
C CYS A 604 17.38 24.33 -3.94
N TYR A 605 18.58 24.27 -3.37
CA TYR A 605 19.39 25.44 -3.02
C TYR A 605 20.76 25.47 -3.75
N ALA A 606 20.87 24.75 -4.87
CA ALA A 606 22.09 24.70 -5.66
C ALA A 606 22.45 26.06 -6.28
N ALA A 607 23.72 26.25 -6.66
CA ALA A 607 24.21 27.48 -7.26
C ALA A 607 23.40 27.93 -8.48
N ALA A 608 23.03 27.00 -9.37
CA ALA A 608 22.19 27.32 -10.53
C ALA A 608 20.80 27.87 -10.13
N THR A 609 20.19 27.34 -9.05
CA THR A 609 18.91 27.86 -8.55
C THR A 609 19.07 29.25 -7.94
N ARG A 610 20.15 29.49 -7.20
CA ARG A 610 20.47 30.83 -6.70
C ARG A 610 20.61 31.82 -7.84
N THR A 611 21.44 31.51 -8.84
CA THR A 611 21.70 32.39 -9.99
C THR A 611 20.41 32.69 -10.76
N ALA A 612 19.57 31.68 -11.01
CA ALA A 612 18.30 31.87 -11.68
C ALA A 612 17.32 32.74 -10.86
N PHE A 613 17.30 32.56 -9.54
CA PHE A 613 16.46 33.37 -8.66
C PHE A 613 16.94 34.83 -8.56
N GLU A 614 18.25 35.06 -8.41
CA GLU A 614 18.85 36.40 -8.39
C GLU A 614 18.61 37.15 -9.72
N ALA A 615 18.64 36.42 -10.85
CA ALA A 615 18.31 36.97 -12.16
C ALA A 615 16.83 37.37 -12.28
N GLU A 616 15.90 36.55 -11.79
CA GLU A 616 14.47 36.87 -11.74
C GLU A 616 14.20 38.07 -10.83
N GLN A 617 14.88 38.13 -9.69
CA GLN A 617 14.74 39.20 -8.71
C GLN A 617 15.40 40.51 -9.16
N GLY A 618 16.40 40.44 -10.05
CA GLY A 618 17.22 41.57 -10.47
C GLY A 618 18.23 42.04 -9.42
N ALA A 619 18.49 41.24 -8.37
CA ALA A 619 19.39 41.58 -7.29
C ALA A 619 20.02 40.33 -6.65
N PRO A 620 21.27 40.41 -6.15
CA PRO A 620 21.90 39.30 -5.42
C PRO A 620 21.23 39.06 -4.06
N VAL A 621 21.23 37.81 -3.62
CA VAL A 621 20.72 37.40 -2.29
C VAL A 621 21.90 37.17 -1.36
N ALA A 622 22.05 38.01 -0.33
CA ALA A 622 23.20 37.93 0.60
C ALA A 622 23.20 36.63 1.43
N ASP A 623 22.13 36.37 2.18
CA ASP A 623 22.06 35.27 3.16
C ASP A 623 21.50 33.97 2.55
N TRP A 624 22.08 33.48 1.46
CA TRP A 624 21.63 32.25 0.82
C TRP A 624 22.09 30.98 1.59
N PRO A 625 21.23 29.98 1.82
CA PRO A 625 19.81 29.91 1.49
C PRO A 625 18.87 30.44 2.59
N ALA A 626 19.39 30.86 3.75
CA ALA A 626 18.59 31.27 4.92
C ALA A 626 17.49 32.30 4.58
N ALA A 627 17.78 33.25 3.69
CA ALA A 627 16.83 34.26 3.23
C ALA A 627 15.58 33.66 2.54
N VAL A 628 15.70 32.48 1.93
CA VAL A 628 14.64 31.82 1.14
C VAL A 628 14.05 30.58 1.84
N LEU A 629 14.62 30.16 2.98
CA LEU A 629 14.06 29.09 3.81
C LEU A 629 12.72 29.52 4.43
N PRO A 630 11.86 28.57 4.86
CA PRO A 630 10.63 28.91 5.59
C PRO A 630 10.92 29.86 6.77
N GLY A 631 10.19 30.99 6.83
CA GLY A 631 10.40 32.07 7.81
C GLY A 631 11.41 33.15 7.39
N GLY A 632 12.17 32.93 6.31
CA GLY A 632 13.06 33.93 5.72
C GLY A 632 12.31 35.02 4.94
N PRO A 633 12.92 36.22 4.78
CA PRO A 633 12.28 37.38 4.15
C PRO A 633 11.89 37.17 2.67
N LEU A 634 12.52 36.22 1.97
CA LEU A 634 12.29 35.92 0.55
C LEU A 634 11.57 34.58 0.33
N ALA A 635 11.12 33.89 1.39
CA ALA A 635 10.57 32.55 1.30
C ALA A 635 9.37 32.44 0.34
N GLU A 636 8.42 33.38 0.44
CA GLU A 636 7.22 33.39 -0.42
C GLU A 636 7.58 33.69 -1.88
N THR A 637 8.44 34.68 -2.11
CA THR A 637 8.91 35.05 -3.45
C THR A 637 9.70 33.91 -4.10
N PHE A 638 10.54 33.22 -3.33
CA PHE A 638 11.25 32.04 -3.80
C PHE A 638 10.31 30.86 -4.10
N GLY A 639 9.26 30.68 -3.30
CA GLY A 639 8.19 29.73 -3.58
C GLY A 639 7.52 29.98 -4.93
N ARG A 640 7.17 31.24 -5.23
CA ARG A 640 6.62 31.64 -6.54
C ARG A 640 7.61 31.42 -7.69
N PHE A 641 8.87 31.80 -7.51
CA PHE A 641 9.92 31.55 -8.50
C PHE A 641 10.00 30.06 -8.87
N ARG A 642 10.02 29.16 -7.88
CA ARG A 642 10.04 27.71 -8.13
C ARG A 642 8.84 27.23 -8.95
N GLN A 643 7.65 27.75 -8.69
CA GLN A 643 6.45 27.43 -9.48
C GLN A 643 6.59 27.91 -10.93
N GLN A 644 7.06 29.14 -11.13
CA GLN A 644 7.26 29.75 -12.44
C GLN A 644 8.36 29.05 -13.25
N GLU A 645 9.44 28.61 -12.59
CA GLU A 645 10.55 27.93 -13.25
C GLU A 645 10.10 26.61 -13.88
N ASN A 646 9.38 25.76 -13.14
CA ASN A 646 8.80 24.54 -13.72
C ASN A 646 7.77 24.88 -14.80
N ALA A 647 6.92 25.89 -14.62
CA ALA A 647 5.93 26.28 -15.62
C ALA A 647 6.59 26.69 -16.95
N ARG A 648 7.69 27.45 -16.92
CA ARG A 648 8.47 27.81 -18.11
C ARG A 648 9.04 26.59 -18.82
N VAL A 649 9.59 25.63 -18.07
CA VAL A 649 10.12 24.38 -18.65
C VAL A 649 9.00 23.58 -19.30
N VAL A 650 7.84 23.43 -18.65
CA VAL A 650 6.67 22.74 -19.20
C VAL A 650 6.21 23.41 -20.49
N ALA A 651 6.07 24.73 -20.51
CA ALA A 651 5.65 25.48 -21.70
C ALA A 651 6.66 25.35 -22.86
N ARG A 652 7.96 25.46 -22.58
CA ARG A 652 9.03 25.26 -23.57
C ARG A 652 9.00 23.85 -24.15
N LEU A 653 8.88 22.82 -23.30
CA LEU A 653 8.76 21.43 -23.72
C LEU A 653 7.53 21.25 -24.61
N ALA A 654 6.37 21.73 -24.17
CA ALA A 654 5.12 21.59 -24.90
C ALA A 654 5.19 22.23 -26.30
N SER A 655 5.72 23.45 -26.38
CA SER A 655 5.92 24.15 -27.66
C SER A 655 6.87 23.39 -28.58
N ALA A 656 8.02 22.94 -28.05
CA ALA A 656 9.04 22.28 -28.87
C ALA A 656 8.58 20.92 -29.39
N VAL A 657 7.87 20.14 -28.56
CA VAL A 657 7.33 18.84 -28.94
C VAL A 657 6.18 18.99 -29.94
N ARG A 658 5.27 19.97 -29.77
CA ARG A 658 4.17 20.21 -30.72
C ARG A 658 4.63 20.81 -32.04
N ALA A 659 5.76 21.52 -32.07
CA ALA A 659 6.39 21.93 -33.32
C ALA A 659 6.82 20.73 -34.19
N VAL A 660 7.12 19.59 -33.56
CA VAL A 660 7.45 18.33 -34.24
C VAL A 660 6.20 17.51 -34.54
N ASN A 661 5.31 17.35 -33.56
CA ASN A 661 4.07 16.60 -33.70
C ASN A 661 2.89 17.43 -33.16
N PRO A 662 2.18 18.18 -34.02
CA PRO A 662 1.09 19.07 -33.59
C PRO A 662 -0.10 18.36 -32.92
N ARG A 663 -0.22 17.03 -33.08
CA ARG A 663 -1.31 16.22 -32.52
C ARG A 663 -0.95 15.48 -31.24
N ILE A 664 0.30 15.63 -30.76
CA ILE A 664 0.76 14.89 -29.59
C ILE A 664 0.01 15.33 -28.33
N ILE A 665 -0.40 14.35 -27.53
CA ILE A 665 -1.07 14.59 -26.26
C ILE A 665 -0.02 14.70 -25.15
N LEU A 666 -0.07 15.77 -24.37
CA LEU A 666 0.80 15.99 -23.23
C LEU A 666 0.01 15.80 -21.94
N SER A 667 0.56 15.00 -21.04
CA SER A 667 -0.05 14.72 -19.74
C SER A 667 0.99 14.79 -18.63
N ALA A 668 0.58 14.96 -17.37
CA ALA A 668 1.51 15.00 -16.25
C ALA A 668 0.99 14.32 -14.99
N ALA A 669 1.83 13.51 -14.33
CA ALA A 669 1.60 13.02 -12.98
C ALA A 669 1.87 14.13 -11.96
N VAL A 670 0.90 14.39 -11.08
CA VAL A 670 0.92 15.50 -10.12
C VAL A 670 0.51 15.04 -8.74
N PHE A 671 0.89 15.78 -7.70
CA PHE A 671 0.38 15.52 -6.35
C PHE A 671 -1.15 15.68 -6.29
N PRO A 672 -1.85 14.81 -5.55
CA PRO A 672 -3.32 14.83 -5.46
C PRO A 672 -3.87 15.96 -4.59
N ASP A 673 -3.07 16.50 -3.67
CA ASP A 673 -3.41 17.72 -2.96
C ASP A 673 -2.86 18.95 -3.72
N PRO A 674 -3.73 19.85 -4.22
CA PRO A 674 -3.29 21.03 -4.98
C PRO A 674 -2.34 21.95 -4.20
N ALA A 675 -2.50 22.07 -2.87
CA ALA A 675 -1.61 22.91 -2.05
C ALA A 675 -0.20 22.32 -1.97
N THR A 676 -0.09 21.02 -1.69
CA THR A 676 1.19 20.28 -1.74
C THR A 676 1.82 20.35 -3.12
N ALA A 677 1.04 20.17 -4.19
CA ALA A 677 1.51 20.29 -5.57
C ALA A 677 2.18 21.66 -5.81
N ARG A 678 1.48 22.75 -5.46
CA ARG A 678 1.99 24.13 -5.57
C ARG A 678 3.26 24.35 -4.73
N ALA A 679 3.30 23.84 -3.51
CA ALA A 679 4.46 23.97 -2.62
C ALA A 679 5.73 23.31 -3.20
N LEU A 680 5.55 22.25 -3.99
CA LEU A 680 6.61 21.53 -4.69
C LEU A 680 6.82 22.02 -6.13
N GLY A 681 6.25 23.17 -6.49
CA GLY A 681 6.44 23.80 -7.79
C GLY A 681 5.63 23.20 -8.94
N GLN A 682 4.53 22.48 -8.63
CA GLN A 682 3.56 21.97 -9.61
C GLN A 682 2.30 22.83 -9.60
N GLU A 683 2.32 24.00 -10.24
CA GLU A 683 1.09 24.78 -10.48
C GLU A 683 0.35 24.24 -11.72
N TRP A 684 -0.11 23.00 -11.63
CA TRP A 684 -0.66 22.27 -12.76
C TRP A 684 -1.97 22.85 -13.28
N SER A 685 -2.70 23.62 -12.46
CA SER A 685 -3.90 24.34 -12.88
C SER A 685 -3.58 25.33 -14.02
N ALA A 686 -2.46 26.05 -13.91
CA ALA A 686 -1.97 26.97 -14.93
C ALA A 686 -1.55 26.22 -16.20
N TRP A 687 -0.89 25.07 -16.07
CA TRP A 687 -0.47 24.27 -17.22
C TRP A 687 -1.66 23.79 -18.06
N LEU A 688 -2.80 23.50 -17.42
CA LEU A 688 -4.05 23.15 -18.11
C LEU A 688 -4.71 24.36 -18.77
N ARG A 689 -4.67 25.55 -18.13
CA ARG A 689 -5.22 26.81 -18.71
C ARG A 689 -4.44 27.25 -19.95
N ASP A 690 -3.12 27.22 -19.86
CA ASP A 690 -2.22 27.59 -20.95
C ASP A 690 -2.11 26.49 -22.02
N VAL A 691 -2.85 25.38 -21.83
CA VAL A 691 -2.88 24.20 -22.71
C VAL A 691 -1.49 23.59 -22.91
N SER A 692 -0.53 23.85 -22.01
CA SER A 692 0.80 23.23 -22.06
C SER A 692 0.73 21.74 -21.69
N ILE A 693 -0.29 21.36 -20.91
CA ILE A 693 -0.66 19.99 -20.58
C ILE A 693 -2.14 19.81 -20.93
N ASP A 694 -2.50 18.71 -21.60
CA ASP A 694 -3.87 18.43 -22.05
C ASP A 694 -4.72 17.80 -20.95
N PHE A 695 -4.12 16.97 -20.09
CA PHE A 695 -4.74 16.46 -18.87
C PHE A 695 -3.69 16.10 -17.80
N VAL A 696 -4.10 16.12 -16.54
CA VAL A 696 -3.24 15.73 -15.41
C VAL A 696 -3.68 14.42 -14.80
N CYS A 697 -2.74 13.74 -14.16
CA CYS A 697 -2.95 12.54 -13.38
C CYS A 697 -2.60 12.76 -11.91
N PRO A 698 -3.54 13.26 -11.09
CA PRO A 698 -3.32 13.37 -9.65
C PRO A 698 -3.08 11.99 -9.04
N MET A 699 -1.90 11.76 -8.46
CA MET A 699 -1.48 10.48 -7.88
C MET A 699 -2.14 10.26 -6.51
N ALA A 700 -3.45 10.02 -6.50
CA ALA A 700 -4.28 9.83 -5.32
C ALA A 700 -4.07 8.44 -4.69
N TYR A 701 -2.82 8.08 -4.40
CA TYR A 701 -2.43 6.76 -3.89
C TYR A 701 -2.80 6.63 -2.41
N THR A 702 -4.00 6.10 -2.18
CA THR A 702 -4.49 5.75 -0.86
C THR A 702 -5.48 4.60 -0.96
N GLU A 703 -5.49 3.72 0.04
CA GLU A 703 -6.52 2.69 0.18
C GLU A 703 -7.82 3.23 0.79
N ASN A 704 -7.81 4.46 1.31
CA ASN A 704 -8.96 5.08 1.96
C ASN A 704 -9.81 5.86 0.96
N LEU A 705 -11.00 5.33 0.65
CA LEU A 705 -11.94 5.93 -0.31
C LEU A 705 -12.36 7.36 0.05
N ALA A 706 -12.49 7.69 1.33
CA ALA A 706 -12.87 9.04 1.76
C ALA A 706 -11.73 10.04 1.54
N THR A 707 -10.48 9.65 1.81
CA THR A 707 -9.29 10.46 1.47
C THR A 707 -9.14 10.62 -0.03
N PHE A 708 -9.28 9.54 -0.80
CA PHE A 708 -9.26 9.56 -2.27
C PHE A 708 -10.30 10.55 -2.82
N SER A 709 -11.56 10.43 -2.36
CA SER A 709 -12.66 11.30 -2.76
C SER A 709 -12.38 12.78 -2.44
N ALA A 710 -11.88 13.07 -1.24
CA ALA A 710 -11.59 14.43 -0.82
C ALA A 710 -10.46 15.08 -1.64
N TRP A 711 -9.42 14.32 -2.02
CA TRP A 711 -8.40 14.83 -2.93
C TRP A 711 -8.96 15.13 -4.31
N LEU A 712 -9.79 14.26 -4.87
CA LEU A 712 -10.44 14.53 -6.16
C LEU A 712 -11.36 15.76 -6.10
N ASP A 713 -12.11 15.92 -5.01
CA ASP A 713 -12.96 17.09 -4.80
C ASP A 713 -12.13 18.38 -4.69
N ALA A 714 -10.97 18.33 -4.03
CA ALA A 714 -10.03 19.46 -4.00
C ALA A 714 -9.45 19.77 -5.38
N CYS A 715 -9.12 18.77 -6.21
CA CYS A 715 -8.71 18.99 -7.59
C CYS A 715 -9.83 19.65 -8.42
N LEU A 716 -11.09 19.25 -8.22
CA LEU A 716 -12.23 19.83 -8.94
C LEU A 716 -12.50 21.30 -8.59
N GLN A 717 -12.03 21.75 -7.42
CA GLN A 717 -12.16 23.14 -6.98
C GLN A 717 -11.09 24.07 -7.56
N THR A 718 -10.06 23.54 -8.23
CA THR A 718 -8.97 24.39 -8.72
C THR A 718 -9.40 25.26 -9.89
N GLU A 719 -10.19 24.72 -10.82
CA GLU A 719 -10.59 25.41 -12.05
C GLU A 719 -11.98 24.95 -12.53
N PRO A 720 -12.77 25.82 -13.19
CA PRO A 720 -14.01 25.41 -13.85
C PRO A 720 -13.78 24.32 -14.90
N ASP A 721 -14.73 23.38 -15.00
CA ASP A 721 -14.76 22.30 -16.00
C ASP A 721 -13.50 21.39 -16.05
N VAL A 722 -12.67 21.42 -15.01
CA VAL A 722 -11.41 20.66 -14.92
C VAL A 722 -11.61 19.14 -14.89
N ALA A 723 -12.81 18.66 -14.54
CA ALA A 723 -13.14 17.24 -14.46
C ALA A 723 -12.74 16.46 -15.74
N SER A 724 -13.03 17.02 -16.91
CA SER A 724 -12.72 16.43 -18.22
C SER A 724 -11.23 16.41 -18.56
N ARG A 725 -10.38 16.99 -17.70
CA ARG A 725 -8.91 17.07 -17.82
C ARG A 725 -8.19 16.37 -16.66
N ILE A 726 -8.90 15.57 -15.86
CA ILE A 726 -8.32 14.78 -14.77
C ILE A 726 -8.46 13.28 -15.06
N VAL A 727 -7.34 12.56 -14.99
CA VAL A 727 -7.27 11.09 -14.97
C VAL A 727 -6.79 10.67 -13.60
N ALA A 728 -7.66 10.19 -12.72
CA ALA A 728 -7.28 9.91 -11.33
C ALA A 728 -6.26 8.76 -11.23
N GLY A 729 -5.17 8.94 -10.47
CA GLY A 729 -4.20 7.88 -10.20
C GLY A 729 -4.64 6.98 -9.03
N LEU A 730 -4.66 5.67 -9.24
CA LEU A 730 -5.01 4.63 -8.26
C LEU A 730 -3.76 3.88 -7.82
N GLY A 731 -3.52 3.81 -6.51
CA GLY A 731 -2.35 3.14 -5.94
C GLY A 731 -2.57 1.64 -5.79
N THR A 732 -2.40 0.87 -6.88
CA THR A 732 -2.52 -0.60 -6.87
C THR A 732 -1.22 -1.32 -6.46
N GLY A 733 -0.08 -0.65 -6.62
CA GLY A 733 1.28 -1.14 -6.35
C GLY A 733 2.26 0.01 -6.06
N ALA A 734 1.76 1.13 -5.51
CA ALA A 734 2.60 2.21 -4.98
C ALA A 734 3.17 1.78 -3.61
N ASP A 735 4.20 2.42 -3.07
CA ASP A 735 4.72 2.08 -1.73
C ASP A 735 3.69 2.38 -0.63
N GLU A 736 2.93 3.45 -0.77
CA GLU A 736 1.95 3.95 0.19
C GLU A 736 0.57 3.29 0.07
N SER A 737 0.31 2.54 -1.01
CA SER A 737 -1.02 1.98 -1.30
C SER A 737 -0.94 0.71 -2.16
N GLN A 738 -1.61 -0.36 -1.73
CA GLN A 738 -1.78 -1.60 -2.48
C GLN A 738 -3.28 -2.00 -2.52
N LEU A 739 -4.06 -1.25 -3.30
CA LEU A 739 -5.49 -1.51 -3.48
C LEU A 739 -5.74 -2.96 -3.92
N ASP A 740 -6.78 -3.57 -3.35
CA ASP A 740 -7.35 -4.81 -3.90
C ASP A 740 -8.45 -4.52 -4.92
N SER A 741 -9.00 -5.57 -5.52
CA SER A 741 -10.00 -5.43 -6.60
C SER A 741 -11.26 -4.67 -6.20
N LEU A 742 -11.71 -4.80 -4.95
CA LEU A 742 -12.87 -4.04 -4.47
C LEU A 742 -12.51 -2.57 -4.25
N GLY A 743 -11.33 -2.28 -3.69
CA GLY A 743 -10.82 -0.92 -3.57
C GLY A 743 -10.71 -0.21 -4.92
N VAL A 744 -10.16 -0.90 -5.93
CA VAL A 744 -10.11 -0.41 -7.32
C VAL A 744 -11.51 -0.12 -7.86
N ALA A 745 -12.45 -1.06 -7.72
CA ALA A 745 -13.82 -0.87 -8.19
C ALA A 745 -14.54 0.32 -7.54
N GLU A 746 -14.36 0.53 -6.23
CA GLU A 746 -14.94 1.68 -5.52
C GLU A 746 -14.31 3.00 -5.96
N GLN A 747 -13.00 3.05 -6.18
CA GLN A 747 -12.34 4.25 -6.67
C GLN A 747 -12.72 4.57 -8.11
N ILE A 748 -12.82 3.57 -9.00
CA ILE A 748 -13.36 3.76 -10.36
C ILE A 748 -14.78 4.30 -10.31
N ALA A 749 -15.63 3.78 -9.43
CA ALA A 749 -16.98 4.30 -9.26
C ALA A 749 -16.99 5.76 -8.78
N ALA A 750 -16.08 6.13 -7.87
CA ALA A 750 -15.92 7.50 -7.40
C ALA A 750 -15.41 8.47 -8.50
N VAL A 751 -14.56 7.98 -9.41
CA VAL A 751 -14.08 8.71 -10.60
C VAL A 751 -15.25 8.96 -11.57
N ARG A 752 -16.03 7.91 -11.90
CA ARG A 752 -17.18 8.01 -12.80
C ARG A 752 -18.29 8.90 -12.25
N ALA A 753 -18.57 8.83 -10.95
CA ALA A 753 -19.54 9.70 -10.28
C ALA A 753 -19.20 11.19 -10.41
N ARG A 754 -17.91 11.52 -10.49
CA ARG A 754 -17.38 12.88 -10.68
C ARG A 754 -17.21 13.27 -12.15
N ARG A 755 -17.55 12.37 -13.10
CA ARG A 755 -17.39 12.58 -14.55
C ARG A 755 -15.97 13.00 -14.93
N LEU A 756 -14.97 12.43 -14.25
CA LEU A 756 -13.58 12.66 -14.59
C LEU A 756 -13.25 12.02 -15.95
N ARG A 757 -12.18 12.47 -16.62
CA ARG A 757 -11.75 11.93 -17.92
C ARG A 757 -11.44 10.43 -17.89
N GLY A 758 -11.03 9.93 -16.71
CA GLY A 758 -10.75 8.53 -16.53
C GLY A 758 -9.89 8.26 -15.31
N PHE A 759 -9.16 7.15 -15.35
CA PHE A 759 -8.31 6.71 -14.27
C PHE A 759 -7.04 6.01 -14.77
N ALA A 760 -6.03 5.93 -13.90
CA ALA A 760 -4.74 5.30 -14.17
C ALA A 760 -4.28 4.43 -12.98
N CYS A 761 -3.99 3.14 -13.18
CA CYS A 761 -3.47 2.29 -12.10
C CYS A 761 -1.93 2.31 -12.07
N PHE A 762 -1.35 2.54 -10.88
CA PHE A 762 0.10 2.42 -10.67
C PHE A 762 0.40 1.17 -9.84
N ALA A 763 1.07 0.15 -10.37
CA ALA A 763 1.60 0.02 -11.72
C ALA A 763 1.36 -1.41 -12.25
N VAL A 764 1.70 -1.64 -13.51
CA VAL A 764 1.59 -2.97 -14.11
C VAL A 764 2.56 -3.94 -13.46
N ASP A 765 2.00 -5.03 -12.96
CA ASP A 765 2.71 -6.21 -12.48
C ASP A 765 1.80 -7.45 -12.60
N SER A 766 2.27 -8.58 -12.09
CA SER A 766 1.48 -9.81 -12.07
C SER A 766 0.25 -9.74 -11.15
N GLU A 767 0.24 -8.87 -10.14
CA GLU A 767 -0.89 -8.70 -9.24
C GLU A 767 -2.01 -7.90 -9.90
N LEU A 768 -1.68 -6.79 -10.56
CA LEU A 768 -2.61 -5.96 -11.33
C LEU A 768 -3.31 -6.81 -12.38
N LEU A 769 -2.53 -7.52 -13.20
CA LEU A 769 -3.07 -8.37 -14.25
C LEU A 769 -3.79 -9.59 -13.65
N GLY A 770 -3.25 -10.23 -12.61
CA GLY A 770 -3.80 -11.48 -12.10
C GLY A 770 -5.08 -11.32 -11.28
N ARG A 771 -5.16 -10.26 -10.44
CA ARG A 771 -6.09 -10.22 -9.30
C ARG A 771 -6.69 -8.85 -9.02
N THR A 772 -5.90 -7.78 -9.14
CA THR A 772 -6.31 -6.45 -8.65
C THR A 772 -7.16 -5.68 -9.65
N LEU A 773 -6.87 -5.76 -10.95
CA LEU A 773 -7.73 -5.14 -11.95
C LEU A 773 -8.89 -6.08 -12.31
N PRO A 774 -10.12 -5.83 -11.83
CA PRO A 774 -11.28 -6.62 -12.27
C PRO A 774 -11.52 -6.41 -13.77
N PRO A 775 -12.13 -7.39 -14.47
CA PRO A 775 -12.54 -7.21 -15.86
C PRO A 775 -13.43 -5.98 -15.99
N LEU A 776 -12.97 -4.97 -16.71
CA LEU A 776 -13.76 -3.78 -16.97
C LEU A 776 -14.79 -4.10 -18.06
N PRO A 777 -16.05 -3.67 -17.94
CA PRO A 777 -17.01 -3.79 -19.03
C PRO A 777 -16.42 -3.17 -20.30
N LEU A 778 -16.26 -3.98 -21.35
CA LEU A 778 -15.90 -3.46 -22.65
C LEU A 778 -17.13 -2.74 -23.19
N THR A 779 -16.98 -1.49 -23.60
CA THR A 779 -18.01 -0.80 -24.38
C THR A 779 -18.22 -1.60 -25.65
N THR A 780 -19.33 -2.31 -25.76
CA THR A 780 -19.73 -3.02 -26.99
C THR A 780 -20.28 -2.02 -27.99
N GLN A 781 -19.48 -1.06 -28.48
CA GLN A 781 -19.73 -0.36 -29.74
C GLN A 781 -18.42 0.16 -30.35
N PRO A 782 -18.21 0.01 -31.67
CA PRO A 782 -17.16 0.71 -32.39
C PRO A 782 -17.54 2.21 -32.55
N PRO A 783 -16.59 3.09 -32.90
CA PRO A 783 -16.86 4.51 -33.15
C PRO A 783 -17.93 4.73 -34.24
#